data_AF-A0A061G664-F1
#
_entry.id   AF-A0A061G664-F1
#
_cell.length_a   1.000
_cell.length_b   1.000
_cell.length_c   1.000
_cell.angle_alpha   90.00
_cell.angle_beta   90.00
_cell.angle_gamma   90.00
#
_symmetry.space_group_name_H-M   'P 1'
#
loop_
_entity.id
_entity.type
_entity.pdbx_description
1 polymer ?
#
loop_
_entity_poly.entity_id
_entity_poly.type
_entity_poly.pdbx_seq_one_letter_code
_entity_poly.pdbx_strand_id
1 'polypeptide(L)'
;MEQDSLLQCYRRDRRKLLEFLFSSGLIKEIRTPSGSTPSLSDADFDTISADYILHCIKSGGIVDVSEATKKYYAESTHPIMIHSKLGDSYFLTSDPDLAGSPPRRVPPTIVSRTTNHASSSSSQLDSSKFKNVEMSGDDYGLKHKAETAVARAPLETSGIPSLGLPPLKTGLSDDDLRESAYELLLASMLFSGVEVCPVEDRKKDKSSKFLSRLKSKREKPHLQPQLSERHSELIDTIRAQMQISEAMDGCIRRNMVHLAARRTCGQIDLPQISLELLIGIFRSDFLNEKSYIQWKSRQVNMLEELLYFSAKLPETEHLTIKSCLAKIRDTKEWDVAMSPSQRVEVISFIRQVASKVSSQQGLFGLQNETYYWHAAYHLNIRLYEKLLYVMFDILDEGQLIEEADAIQSLIKLTWSTLGITQKMHNALYGWVLVQQFAGTDEGTLLEHAVFPLQRVVSAEEDDWNEGQYMDGIICLKKCNGSETNLNLVQAIFLSIGTWCDSRLQDYHLYFSEKPVNFRRVMALASAIGMLTSVNGAEIKLTMNGSKSSSGEKIKNYVERSVEAAIGQVAKSILESKVEKTHPLALLANQLRLVAEREMNIFFPVFRHWSPESITISMQRLHQFYGQRLIPFLKGVSSLSEEARSVLPAAFMLDQKLGQLYTSAFEEQTAHHSVRPYLDHYQIEKVSGPIILDWVIGQHAHILEWTGRVLDLEDWEPLSFHQRQAASIIEVFRILEETVDQLFGMNLPLDITHLQALLSIVFHSLDGYLSRVLNQLVEKNHLYPSAPPLTRYTETVIPIIKKRLNEYTVLDDNVLDRLNELTIPKLCIRLNTLQYIQKQVGLLEDGIRNSWALVRPSLNQGRAKEEPVEILESDSLSHHEAVDELFVTTFNIIRDTAKDTGRKICDLIGTRVVFWDLRDAFLFHLYRDNVESARLENFLTDFDTVLDNVCGLIDDSVRDLVVLSVYQASLEGFVWVLLDGGPCRAFSDSDSILMEEDLMMLKEFFIADGEGLPRSLVEQEAKFAERILQMFSLQTETVIQMLMTASEIISMGLDSNKHDHLHLGDAHTLVRVLCHKKDREASKFLKVQYQLPMSSDYDDAPSRDSTSRSPLISDVLKRSTSIHWTKKGQSGLKSMKKKLQGATNEIRNVAR
;
A
#
# COMPACT_ATOMS: atom_id res chain seq x y z
N MET A 1 3.28 -1.48 -32.40
CA MET A 1 4.26 -2.08 -33.32
C MET A 1 3.95 -3.57 -33.30
N GLU A 2 3.29 -4.07 -34.34
CA GLU A 2 2.89 -5.49 -34.41
C GLU A 2 4.16 -6.36 -34.36
N GLN A 3 4.22 -7.29 -33.40
CA GLN A 3 5.29 -8.28 -33.32
C GLN A 3 5.06 -9.30 -34.44
N ASP A 4 5.63 -9.04 -35.62
CA ASP A 4 5.79 -10.08 -36.63
C ASP A 4 6.62 -11.22 -36.00
N SER A 5 6.09 -12.44 -36.04
CA SER A 5 6.79 -13.64 -35.59
C SER A 5 8.21 -13.68 -36.21
N LEU A 6 9.22 -14.12 -35.47
CA LEU A 6 10.61 -14.21 -35.98
C LEU A 6 10.70 -14.99 -37.31
N LEU A 7 9.79 -15.93 -37.53
CA LEU A 7 9.64 -16.67 -38.78
C LEU A 7 9.19 -15.79 -39.96
N GLN A 8 8.29 -14.82 -39.74
CA GLN A 8 7.88 -13.83 -40.73
C GLN A 8 9.02 -12.86 -41.05
N CYS A 9 9.77 -12.40 -40.03
CA CYS A 9 10.98 -11.60 -40.24
C CYS A 9 12.01 -12.37 -41.09
N TYR A 10 12.27 -13.63 -40.76
CA TYR A 10 13.18 -14.50 -41.54
C TYR A 10 12.71 -14.68 -42.99
N ARG A 11 11.41 -14.96 -43.22
CA ARG A 11 10.85 -15.08 -44.58
C ARG A 11 11.02 -13.80 -45.38
N ARG A 12 10.71 -12.64 -44.77
CA ARG A 12 10.86 -11.32 -45.40
C ARG A 12 12.32 -11.01 -45.75
N ASP A 13 13.24 -11.26 -44.84
CA ASP A 13 14.64 -10.92 -45.03
C ASP A 13 15.32 -11.87 -46.04
N ARG A 14 14.94 -13.15 -46.05
CA ARG A 14 15.33 -14.10 -47.11
C ARG A 14 14.85 -13.65 -48.49
N ARG A 15 13.59 -13.20 -48.59
CA ARG A 15 13.04 -12.70 -49.85
C ARG A 15 13.80 -11.48 -50.37
N LYS A 16 14.10 -10.51 -49.49
CA LYS A 16 14.94 -9.35 -49.82
C LYS A 16 16.35 -9.75 -50.29
N LEU A 17 16.95 -10.76 -49.65
CA LEU A 17 18.25 -11.29 -50.07
C LEU A 17 18.18 -11.91 -51.47
N LEU A 18 17.15 -12.71 -51.75
CA LEU A 18 16.94 -13.30 -53.08
C LEU A 18 16.74 -12.22 -54.14
N GLU A 19 15.88 -11.23 -53.88
CA GLU A 19 15.65 -10.09 -54.76
C GLU A 19 16.96 -9.31 -55.04
N PHE A 20 17.79 -9.11 -54.02
CA PHE A 20 19.12 -8.52 -54.19
C PHE A 20 20.04 -9.39 -55.05
N LEU A 21 20.12 -10.69 -54.78
CA LEU A 21 21.02 -11.59 -55.52
C LEU A 21 20.63 -11.69 -57.01
N PHE A 22 19.33 -11.73 -57.32
CA PHE A 22 18.85 -11.75 -58.71
C PHE A 22 19.00 -10.40 -59.42
N SER A 23 19.00 -9.27 -58.71
CA SER A 23 19.24 -7.93 -59.28
C SER A 23 20.72 -7.53 -59.34
N SER A 24 21.60 -8.22 -58.61
CA SER A 24 23.03 -7.88 -58.46
C SER A 24 23.92 -8.14 -59.68
N GLY A 25 23.40 -8.76 -60.75
CA GLY A 25 24.17 -9.14 -61.94
C GLY A 25 25.22 -10.25 -61.71
N LEU A 26 25.24 -10.86 -60.51
CA LEU A 26 26.16 -11.95 -60.14
C LEU A 26 25.75 -13.31 -60.74
N ILE A 27 24.50 -13.43 -61.20
CA ILE A 27 23.97 -14.61 -61.86
C ILE A 27 24.12 -14.40 -63.38
N LYS A 28 24.92 -15.25 -64.02
CA LYS A 28 25.27 -15.16 -65.44
C LYS A 28 24.26 -15.83 -66.36
N GLU A 29 23.60 -16.90 -65.88
CA GLU A 29 22.64 -17.67 -66.67
C GLU A 29 21.58 -18.27 -65.73
N ILE A 30 20.30 -18.13 -66.08
CA ILE A 30 19.20 -18.75 -65.34
C ILE A 30 18.52 -19.79 -66.24
N ARG A 31 18.41 -21.01 -65.72
CA ARG A 31 17.74 -22.13 -66.39
C ARG A 31 16.39 -22.40 -65.73
N THR A 32 15.35 -22.38 -66.55
CA THR A 32 13.99 -22.79 -66.18
C THR A 32 13.65 -24.11 -66.88
N PRO A 33 12.60 -24.84 -66.46
CA PRO A 33 12.13 -26.05 -67.16
C PRO A 33 11.83 -25.83 -68.65
N SER A 34 11.56 -24.58 -69.04
CA SER A 34 11.27 -24.11 -70.40
C SER A 34 12.49 -23.60 -71.20
N GLY A 35 13.70 -23.60 -70.61
CA GLY A 35 14.94 -23.15 -71.26
C GLY A 35 15.66 -22.00 -70.53
N SER A 36 16.75 -21.49 -71.12
CA SER A 36 17.54 -20.38 -70.58
C SER A 36 16.82 -19.05 -70.78
N THR A 37 16.58 -18.30 -69.70
CA THR A 37 15.87 -17.00 -69.75
C THR A 37 16.69 -15.91 -69.07
N PRO A 38 16.78 -14.69 -69.66
CA PRO A 38 17.56 -13.58 -69.10
C PRO A 38 16.82 -12.80 -68.00
N SER A 39 15.57 -13.16 -67.69
CA SER A 39 14.70 -12.45 -66.73
C SER A 39 13.80 -13.43 -65.99
N LEU A 40 13.58 -13.18 -64.70
CA LEU A 40 12.81 -14.01 -63.79
C LEU A 40 11.53 -13.25 -63.34
N SER A 41 10.61 -12.96 -64.26
CA SER A 41 9.41 -12.17 -63.94
C SER A 41 8.31 -12.98 -63.21
N ASP A 42 8.35 -14.31 -63.25
CA ASP A 42 7.27 -15.20 -62.76
C ASP A 42 7.70 -16.21 -61.68
N ALA A 43 8.92 -16.12 -61.14
CA ALA A 43 9.35 -17.10 -60.14
C ALA A 43 8.97 -16.69 -58.72
N ASP A 44 8.32 -17.61 -58.01
CA ASP A 44 7.96 -17.44 -56.61
C ASP A 44 9.19 -17.57 -55.70
N PHE A 45 9.76 -16.44 -55.27
CA PHE A 45 10.90 -16.39 -54.34
C PHE A 45 10.61 -17.09 -53.01
N ASP A 46 9.34 -17.27 -52.64
CA ASP A 46 9.00 -18.01 -51.44
C ASP A 46 9.32 -19.51 -51.56
N THR A 47 9.46 -20.03 -52.78
CA THR A 47 9.77 -21.45 -53.05
C THR A 47 11.21 -21.72 -53.47
N ILE A 48 12.13 -20.76 -53.34
CA ILE A 48 13.51 -20.86 -53.85
C ILE A 48 14.55 -20.89 -52.72
N SER A 49 15.51 -21.83 -52.77
CA SER A 49 16.58 -21.92 -51.75
C SER A 49 17.63 -20.83 -51.94
N ALA A 50 17.82 -19.99 -50.92
CA ALA A 50 18.85 -18.94 -50.93
C ALA A 50 20.27 -19.53 -50.85
N ASP A 51 20.45 -20.61 -50.09
CA ASP A 51 21.74 -21.30 -49.95
C ASP A 51 22.19 -21.96 -51.26
N TYR A 52 21.25 -22.54 -52.01
CA TYR A 52 21.52 -23.02 -53.37
C TYR A 52 22.05 -21.90 -54.28
N ILE A 53 21.38 -20.74 -54.27
CA ILE A 53 21.75 -19.63 -55.14
C ILE A 53 23.11 -19.06 -54.75
N LEU A 54 23.38 -18.88 -53.46
CA LEU A 54 24.69 -18.44 -52.97
C LEU A 54 25.79 -19.43 -53.36
N HIS A 55 25.52 -20.73 -53.31
CA HIS A 55 26.44 -21.75 -53.78
C HIS A 55 26.68 -21.65 -55.29
N CYS A 56 25.63 -21.49 -56.10
CA CYS A 56 25.74 -21.29 -57.55
C CYS A 56 26.52 -20.03 -57.92
N ILE A 57 26.34 -18.93 -57.18
CA ILE A 57 27.12 -17.70 -57.37
C ILE A 57 28.60 -17.96 -57.10
N LYS A 58 28.93 -18.72 -56.04
CA LYS A 58 30.32 -19.11 -55.75
C LYS A 58 30.91 -20.05 -56.81
N SER A 59 30.10 -20.87 -57.47
CA SER A 59 30.56 -21.89 -58.43
C SER A 59 30.45 -21.49 -59.91
N GLY A 60 30.04 -20.27 -60.23
CA GLY A 60 30.09 -19.74 -61.62
C GLY A 60 28.87 -18.95 -62.10
N GLY A 61 27.83 -18.79 -61.27
CA GLY A 61 26.68 -17.94 -61.53
C GLY A 61 25.61 -18.55 -62.45
N ILE A 62 25.61 -19.87 -62.65
CA ILE A 62 24.53 -20.58 -63.37
C ILE A 62 23.53 -21.11 -62.34
N VAL A 63 22.27 -20.68 -62.43
CA VAL A 63 21.22 -21.04 -61.47
C VAL A 63 20.11 -21.81 -62.19
N ASP A 64 19.85 -23.04 -61.75
CA ASP A 64 18.67 -23.81 -62.16
C ASP A 64 17.55 -23.60 -61.14
N VAL A 65 16.45 -22.99 -61.58
CA VAL A 65 15.31 -22.66 -60.70
C VAL A 65 14.62 -23.94 -60.21
N SER A 66 14.55 -24.98 -61.03
CA SER A 66 13.89 -26.24 -60.67
C SER A 66 14.66 -26.99 -59.58
N GLU A 67 15.99 -26.96 -59.65
CA GLU A 67 16.86 -27.54 -58.62
C GLU A 67 16.85 -26.68 -57.35
N ALA A 68 16.82 -25.35 -57.47
CA ALA A 68 16.69 -24.43 -56.34
C ALA A 68 15.37 -24.65 -55.57
N THR A 69 14.27 -24.89 -56.27
CA THR A 69 12.96 -25.18 -55.67
C THR A 69 12.91 -26.56 -55.03
N LYS A 70 13.48 -27.57 -55.70
CA LYS A 70 13.58 -28.92 -55.12
C LYS A 70 14.41 -28.91 -53.83
N LYS A 71 15.49 -28.15 -53.81
CA LYS A 71 16.35 -28.02 -52.64
C LYS A 71 15.67 -27.22 -51.52
N TYR A 72 14.90 -26.18 -51.85
CA TYR A 72 14.06 -25.48 -50.87
C TYR A 72 13.08 -26.43 -50.17
N TYR A 73 12.36 -27.26 -50.93
CA TYR A 73 11.43 -28.22 -50.32
C TYR A 73 12.16 -29.28 -49.49
N ALA A 74 13.34 -29.73 -49.92
CA ALA A 74 14.19 -30.64 -49.13
C ALA A 74 14.78 -29.99 -47.85
N GLU A 75 15.07 -28.69 -47.88
CA GLU A 75 15.51 -27.92 -46.71
C GLU A 75 14.31 -27.66 -45.77
N SER A 76 13.11 -27.43 -46.31
CA SER A 76 11.89 -27.19 -45.54
C SER A 76 11.37 -28.43 -44.78
N THR A 77 11.81 -29.63 -45.15
CA THR A 77 11.53 -30.86 -44.37
C THR A 77 12.37 -30.96 -43.10
N HIS A 78 13.33 -30.05 -42.90
CA HIS A 78 14.18 -29.97 -41.73
C HIS A 78 13.87 -28.68 -40.94
N PRO A 79 13.97 -28.67 -39.59
CA PRO A 79 13.75 -27.46 -38.81
C PRO A 79 14.78 -26.39 -39.20
N ILE A 80 14.34 -25.13 -39.32
CA ILE A 80 15.22 -24.01 -39.67
C ILE A 80 16.26 -23.87 -38.56
N MET A 81 17.54 -23.97 -38.94
CA MET A 81 18.67 -23.99 -38.01
C MET A 81 19.51 -22.72 -38.18
N ILE A 82 19.78 -22.01 -37.09
CA ILE A 82 20.79 -20.93 -37.06
C ILE A 82 22.02 -21.45 -36.33
N HIS A 83 23.16 -21.40 -37.01
CA HIS A 83 24.46 -21.63 -36.42
C HIS A 83 24.92 -20.37 -35.67
N SER A 84 24.94 -20.44 -34.35
CA SER A 84 25.48 -19.41 -33.46
C SER A 84 26.75 -19.92 -32.78
N LYS A 85 27.65 -19.01 -32.38
CA LYS A 85 28.82 -19.35 -31.55
C LYS A 85 28.45 -19.98 -30.19
N LEU A 86 27.18 -19.86 -29.77
CA LEU A 86 26.63 -20.44 -28.54
C LEU A 86 25.94 -21.81 -28.77
N GLY A 87 25.87 -22.31 -30.00
CA GLY A 87 25.23 -23.58 -30.36
C GLY A 87 24.22 -23.46 -31.51
N ASP A 88 23.79 -24.60 -32.04
CA ASP A 88 22.78 -24.69 -33.10
C ASP A 88 21.38 -24.47 -32.52
N SER A 89 20.62 -23.53 -33.08
CA SER A 89 19.27 -23.18 -32.62
C SER A 89 18.22 -23.54 -33.68
N TYR A 90 17.16 -24.24 -33.29
CA TYR A 90 16.10 -24.73 -34.18
C TYR A 90 14.80 -23.95 -33.94
N PHE A 91 14.11 -23.55 -35.00
CA PHE A 91 12.76 -22.97 -34.89
C PHE A 91 11.69 -24.05 -34.98
N LEU A 92 10.83 -24.15 -33.97
CA LEU A 92 9.61 -24.97 -33.99
C LEU A 92 8.43 -24.14 -34.52
N THR A 93 7.50 -24.77 -35.24
CA THR A 93 6.29 -24.16 -35.81
C THR A 93 5.16 -23.92 -34.80
N SER A 94 5.36 -24.20 -33.52
CA SER A 94 4.35 -24.05 -32.46
C SER A 94 4.52 -22.77 -31.66
N ASP A 95 3.39 -22.17 -31.28
CA ASP A 95 3.28 -20.98 -30.44
C ASP A 95 3.99 -21.19 -29.08
N PRO A 96 4.98 -20.38 -28.71
CA PRO A 96 5.76 -20.57 -27.48
C PRO A 96 4.91 -20.56 -26.20
N ASP A 97 3.75 -19.90 -26.21
CA ASP A 97 2.85 -19.84 -25.05
C ASP A 97 1.97 -21.10 -24.91
N LEU A 98 1.87 -21.94 -25.95
CA LEU A 98 1.13 -23.21 -25.93
C LEU A 98 2.04 -24.44 -25.76
N ALA A 99 3.34 -24.29 -25.97
CA ALA A 99 4.33 -25.31 -25.68
C ALA A 99 4.82 -25.08 -24.24
N GLY A 100 4.37 -25.92 -23.31
CA GLY A 100 4.87 -25.90 -21.94
C GLY A 100 6.41 -25.97 -21.85
N SER A 101 6.95 -25.84 -20.65
CA SER A 101 8.39 -25.92 -20.40
C SER A 101 9.01 -27.13 -21.14
N PRO A 102 10.12 -26.95 -21.88
CA PRO A 102 10.74 -28.07 -22.58
C PRO A 102 11.11 -29.16 -21.56
N PRO A 103 10.87 -30.44 -21.86
CA PRO A 103 11.20 -31.53 -20.95
C PRO A 103 12.68 -31.45 -20.57
N ARG A 104 12.97 -31.49 -19.25
CA ARG A 104 14.33 -31.32 -18.73
C ARG A 104 15.20 -32.57 -18.86
N ARG A 105 14.61 -33.69 -19.27
CA ARG A 105 15.37 -34.89 -19.65
C ARG A 105 16.20 -34.59 -20.89
N VAL A 106 17.48 -34.98 -20.82
CA VAL A 106 18.39 -34.91 -21.95
C VAL A 106 17.77 -35.71 -23.11
N PRO A 107 17.62 -35.14 -24.32
CA PRO A 107 17.11 -35.90 -25.45
C PRO A 107 18.01 -37.12 -25.74
N PRO A 108 17.46 -38.22 -26.28
CA PRO A 108 18.22 -39.43 -26.56
C PRO A 108 19.50 -39.10 -27.33
N THR A 109 20.65 -39.54 -26.83
CA THR A 109 21.94 -39.11 -27.38
C THR A 109 22.11 -39.69 -28.79
N ILE A 110 22.04 -38.85 -29.82
CA ILE A 110 22.48 -39.22 -31.17
C ILE A 110 24.00 -39.23 -31.16
N VAL A 111 24.60 -40.41 -31.04
CA VAL A 111 26.06 -40.58 -31.14
C VAL A 111 26.50 -40.22 -32.56
N SER A 112 26.96 -38.98 -32.75
CA SER A 112 27.75 -38.59 -33.91
C SER A 112 29.17 -39.08 -33.70
N ARG A 113 29.61 -40.04 -34.55
CA ARG A 113 31.02 -40.39 -34.65
C ARG A 113 31.75 -39.16 -35.17
N THR A 114 32.54 -38.51 -34.33
CA THR A 114 33.51 -37.51 -34.77
C THR A 114 34.57 -38.17 -35.64
N THR A 115 34.44 -37.97 -36.95
CA THR A 115 35.54 -38.12 -37.90
C THR A 115 36.57 -37.04 -37.62
N ASN A 116 37.79 -37.47 -37.31
CA ASN A 116 38.97 -36.64 -37.20
C ASN A 116 39.20 -35.84 -38.50
N HIS A 117 39.06 -34.51 -38.44
CA HIS A 117 39.80 -33.63 -39.32
C HIS A 117 40.33 -32.45 -38.50
N ALA A 118 41.66 -32.35 -38.48
CA ALA A 118 42.40 -31.23 -37.94
C ALA A 118 42.29 -30.03 -38.89
N SER A 119 41.99 -28.86 -38.34
CA SER A 119 42.51 -27.59 -38.84
C SER A 119 42.25 -26.45 -37.84
N SER A 120 43.38 -25.86 -37.45
CA SER A 120 43.63 -24.60 -36.76
C SER A 120 42.84 -23.38 -37.23
N SER A 121 42.45 -22.50 -36.29
CA SER A 121 42.77 -21.05 -36.34
C SER A 121 42.37 -20.31 -35.05
N SER A 122 43.26 -19.41 -34.65
CA SER A 122 43.34 -18.55 -33.47
C SER A 122 42.48 -17.27 -33.48
N SER A 123 42.16 -16.74 -32.30
CA SER A 123 42.23 -15.29 -31.92
C SER A 123 41.65 -15.10 -30.50
N GLN A 124 42.44 -14.93 -29.42
CA GLN A 124 43.14 -13.74 -28.91
C GLN A 124 42.24 -12.58 -28.40
N LEU A 125 42.74 -11.96 -27.32
CA LEU A 125 42.31 -10.78 -26.55
C LEU A 125 41.15 -10.97 -25.54
N ASP A 126 41.20 -10.44 -24.32
CA ASP A 126 42.30 -9.99 -23.46
C ASP A 126 41.76 -9.81 -22.04
N SER A 127 42.67 -9.81 -21.08
CA SER A 127 42.44 -9.78 -19.64
C SER A 127 42.70 -8.39 -19.05
N SER A 128 42.05 -8.04 -17.93
CA SER A 128 42.55 -6.99 -17.02
C SER A 128 42.26 -7.29 -15.54
N LYS A 129 43.31 -7.77 -14.85
CA LYS A 129 43.86 -7.53 -13.47
C LYS A 129 42.90 -6.98 -12.38
N PHE A 130 42.94 -7.40 -11.10
CA PHE A 130 44.03 -7.33 -10.09
C PHE A 130 43.68 -8.29 -8.91
N LYS A 131 44.56 -9.19 -8.43
CA LYS A 131 45.67 -9.08 -7.43
C LYS A 131 45.26 -9.05 -5.94
N ASN A 132 45.71 -10.09 -5.20
CA ASN A 132 46.35 -10.15 -3.85
C ASN A 132 46.45 -11.66 -3.48
N VAL A 133 47.58 -12.39 -3.32
CA VAL A 133 48.88 -12.25 -2.61
C VAL A 133 48.68 -12.09 -1.09
N GLU A 134 49.19 -12.91 -0.15
CA GLU A 134 50.00 -14.15 -0.10
C GLU A 134 50.16 -14.64 1.37
N MET A 135 50.81 -15.82 1.53
CA MET A 135 51.51 -16.45 2.69
C MET A 135 50.69 -17.37 3.60
N SER A 136 51.15 -18.56 4.02
CA SER A 136 52.44 -19.31 4.00
C SER A 136 52.11 -20.82 4.26
N GLY A 137 52.95 -21.85 4.10
CA GLY A 137 54.36 -22.04 3.80
C GLY A 137 54.65 -23.55 3.54
N ASP A 138 55.89 -23.82 3.11
CA ASP A 138 56.44 -25.02 2.46
C ASP A 138 56.35 -26.38 3.19
N ASP A 139 56.31 -27.48 2.42
CA ASP A 139 57.38 -28.51 2.48
C ASP A 139 57.45 -29.38 1.19
N TYR A 140 58.66 -29.79 0.81
CA TYR A 140 59.05 -30.46 -0.44
C TYR A 140 58.93 -31.99 -0.37
N GLY A 141 58.56 -32.65 -1.49
CA GLY A 141 58.71 -34.11 -1.63
C GLY A 141 58.22 -34.70 -2.96
N LEU A 142 59.06 -34.65 -4.00
CA LEU A 142 58.90 -35.37 -5.27
C LEU A 142 58.88 -36.89 -5.08
N LYS A 143 57.91 -37.62 -5.69
CA LYS A 143 58.12 -38.89 -6.42
C LYS A 143 56.86 -39.41 -7.16
N HIS A 144 57.06 -39.57 -8.47
CA HIS A 144 56.47 -40.53 -9.43
C HIS A 144 54.95 -40.71 -9.65
N LYS A 145 54.55 -40.24 -10.83
CA LYS A 145 53.47 -40.66 -11.75
C LYS A 145 52.85 -42.06 -11.51
N ALA A 146 51.53 -42.06 -11.35
CA ALA A 146 50.62 -43.00 -12.01
C ALA A 146 49.41 -42.20 -12.52
N GLU A 147 49.14 -42.29 -13.83
CA GLU A 147 48.01 -41.64 -14.49
C GLU A 147 46.70 -42.33 -14.09
N THR A 148 45.93 -41.70 -13.20
CA THR A 148 44.53 -42.08 -12.97
C THR A 148 43.67 -41.16 -13.83
N ALA A 149 43.06 -41.73 -14.86
CA ALA A 149 42.08 -41.05 -15.71
C ALA A 149 40.95 -40.48 -14.81
N VAL A 150 40.92 -39.15 -14.68
CA VAL A 150 39.82 -38.44 -14.02
C VAL A 150 38.60 -38.61 -14.92
N ALA A 151 37.70 -39.51 -14.52
CA ALA A 151 36.35 -39.56 -15.05
C ALA A 151 35.69 -38.20 -14.80
N ARG A 152 35.26 -37.52 -15.88
CA ARG A 152 34.44 -36.32 -15.79
C ARG A 152 33.18 -36.67 -15.00
N ALA A 153 32.98 -35.99 -13.86
CA ALA A 153 31.75 -36.08 -13.09
C ALA A 153 30.55 -35.62 -13.95
N PRO A 154 29.40 -36.32 -13.93
CA PRO A 154 28.19 -35.83 -14.55
C PRO A 154 27.71 -34.56 -13.85
N LEU A 155 27.20 -33.61 -14.61
CA LEU A 155 26.62 -32.35 -14.14
C LEU A 155 25.33 -32.68 -13.34
N GLU A 156 25.37 -32.64 -12.00
CA GLU A 156 24.19 -32.81 -11.14
C GLU A 156 23.26 -31.59 -11.30
N THR A 157 22.07 -31.79 -11.88
CA THR A 157 21.10 -30.72 -12.23
C THR A 157 20.06 -30.43 -11.14
N SER A 158 19.99 -31.20 -10.05
CA SER A 158 18.90 -31.13 -9.05
C SER A 158 19.27 -30.47 -7.72
N GLY A 159 20.54 -30.15 -7.47
CA GLY A 159 21.00 -29.47 -6.24
C GLY A 159 20.82 -30.24 -4.92
N ILE A 160 20.31 -31.49 -4.97
CA ILE A 160 20.28 -32.41 -3.82
C ILE A 160 21.55 -33.27 -3.85
N PRO A 161 22.28 -33.45 -2.73
CA PRO A 161 23.47 -34.30 -2.69
C PRO A 161 23.15 -35.74 -3.10
N SER A 162 23.97 -36.36 -3.96
CA SER A 162 23.78 -37.75 -4.37
C SER A 162 23.84 -38.76 -3.21
N LEU A 163 23.18 -39.91 -3.40
CA LEU A 163 23.09 -40.97 -2.39
C LEU A 163 24.43 -41.65 -2.06
N GLY A 164 25.46 -41.51 -2.91
CA GLY A 164 26.76 -42.14 -2.67
C GLY A 164 26.81 -43.64 -2.98
N LEU A 165 25.89 -44.15 -3.81
CA LEU A 165 25.94 -45.53 -4.28
C LEU A 165 27.23 -45.80 -5.07
N PRO A 166 27.86 -46.99 -4.95
CA PRO A 166 29.02 -47.37 -5.76
C PRO A 166 28.79 -47.08 -7.25
N PRO A 167 29.77 -46.49 -7.97
CA PRO A 167 29.63 -46.17 -9.38
C PRO A 167 29.58 -47.45 -10.23
N LEU A 168 28.76 -47.43 -11.28
CA LEU A 168 28.72 -48.51 -12.28
C LEU A 168 30.01 -48.50 -13.09
N LYS A 169 30.60 -49.67 -13.31
CA LYS A 169 31.88 -49.80 -14.03
C LYS A 169 31.71 -49.97 -15.54
N THR A 170 30.50 -50.31 -15.98
CA THR A 170 30.16 -50.71 -17.35
C THR A 170 29.67 -49.57 -18.26
N GLY A 171 29.73 -48.32 -17.80
CA GLY A 171 29.34 -47.14 -18.61
C GLY A 171 27.86 -47.10 -18.99
N LEU A 172 27.00 -47.86 -18.30
CA LEU A 172 25.54 -47.86 -18.49
C LEU A 172 24.98 -46.44 -18.35
N SER A 173 24.22 -46.01 -19.36
CA SER A 173 23.54 -44.72 -19.38
C SER A 173 22.20 -44.77 -18.63
N ASP A 174 21.60 -43.59 -18.41
CA ASP A 174 20.27 -43.47 -17.80
C ASP A 174 19.18 -44.15 -18.63
N ASP A 175 19.29 -44.02 -19.98
CA ASP A 175 18.43 -44.70 -20.94
C ASP A 175 18.56 -46.21 -20.85
N ASP A 176 19.80 -46.72 -20.70
CA ASP A 176 20.05 -48.16 -20.56
C ASP A 176 19.40 -48.72 -19.30
N LEU A 177 19.50 -48.00 -18.17
CA LEU A 177 18.87 -48.40 -16.91
C LEU A 177 17.34 -48.36 -17.01
N ARG A 178 16.78 -47.34 -17.67
CA ARG A 178 15.33 -47.21 -17.88
C ARG A 178 14.80 -48.37 -18.75
N GLU A 179 15.44 -48.66 -19.87
CA GLU A 179 15.00 -49.74 -20.75
C GLU A 179 15.15 -51.12 -20.09
N SER A 180 16.24 -51.35 -19.33
CA SER A 180 16.43 -52.60 -18.57
C SER A 180 15.42 -52.76 -17.44
N ALA A 181 15.02 -51.66 -16.79
CA ALA A 181 13.98 -51.65 -15.77
C ALA A 181 12.62 -52.05 -16.36
N TYR A 182 12.30 -51.60 -17.57
CA TYR A 182 11.08 -52.03 -18.28
C TYR A 182 11.08 -53.53 -18.59
N GLU A 183 12.20 -54.06 -19.09
CA GLU A 183 12.39 -55.50 -19.34
C GLU A 183 12.18 -56.34 -18.07
N LEU A 184 12.73 -55.86 -16.95
CA LEU A 184 12.56 -56.48 -15.64
C LEU A 184 11.10 -56.49 -15.19
N LEU A 185 10.39 -55.37 -15.31
CA LEU A 185 8.99 -55.27 -14.88
C LEU A 185 8.11 -56.24 -15.66
N LEU A 186 8.27 -56.31 -16.99
CA LEU A 186 7.52 -57.24 -17.83
C LEU A 186 7.80 -58.70 -17.45
N ALA A 187 9.06 -59.05 -17.18
CA ALA A 187 9.43 -60.37 -16.71
C ALA A 187 8.75 -60.67 -15.37
N SER A 188 8.89 -59.80 -14.37
CA SER A 188 8.29 -59.97 -13.04
C SER A 188 6.76 -60.11 -13.10
N MET A 189 6.08 -59.37 -13.97
CA MET A 189 4.63 -59.50 -14.21
C MET A 189 4.26 -60.89 -14.71
N LEU A 190 4.96 -61.38 -15.74
CA LEU A 190 4.72 -62.70 -16.34
C LEU A 190 4.96 -63.86 -15.36
N PHE A 191 6.08 -63.82 -14.62
CA PHE A 191 6.41 -64.87 -13.65
C PHE A 191 5.55 -64.83 -12.38
N SER A 192 4.83 -63.74 -12.14
CA SER A 192 3.84 -63.63 -11.06
C SER A 192 2.42 -64.02 -11.48
N GLY A 193 2.23 -64.51 -12.71
CA GLY A 193 0.94 -64.97 -13.23
C GLY A 193 0.05 -63.89 -13.84
N VAL A 194 0.58 -62.69 -14.12
CA VAL A 194 -0.13 -61.64 -14.85
C VAL A 194 -0.11 -61.96 -16.35
N GLU A 195 -1.29 -62.03 -16.97
CA GLU A 195 -1.42 -62.35 -18.39
C GLU A 195 -0.96 -61.16 -19.26
N VAL A 196 0.24 -61.29 -19.86
CA VAL A 196 0.78 -60.31 -20.80
C VAL A 196 0.55 -60.83 -22.22
N CYS A 197 -0.49 -60.32 -22.89
CA CYS A 197 -0.78 -60.70 -24.27
C CYS A 197 0.35 -60.24 -25.22
N PRO A 198 0.78 -61.06 -26.19
CA PRO A 198 1.65 -60.61 -27.27
C PRO A 198 0.87 -59.64 -28.17
N VAL A 199 1.54 -58.59 -28.65
CA VAL A 199 0.98 -57.67 -29.65
C VAL A 199 0.87 -58.44 -30.97
N GLU A 200 -0.26 -59.10 -31.22
CA GLU A 200 -0.59 -59.57 -32.57
C GLU A 200 -0.83 -58.33 -33.44
N ASP A 201 -0.28 -58.34 -34.66
CA ASP A 201 -0.56 -57.37 -35.71
C ASP A 201 -2.07 -57.30 -35.96
N ARG A 202 -2.77 -56.44 -35.21
CA ARG A 202 -4.10 -55.99 -35.60
C ARG A 202 -3.94 -55.26 -36.91
N LYS A 203 -4.14 -56.01 -38.00
CA LYS A 203 -4.24 -55.48 -39.36
C LYS A 203 -5.02 -54.17 -39.31
N LYS A 204 -4.34 -53.12 -39.78
CA LYS A 204 -4.85 -51.77 -40.03
C LYS A 204 -6.33 -51.76 -40.42
N ASP A 205 -7.21 -51.52 -39.45
CA ASP A 205 -8.45 -50.80 -39.72
C ASP A 205 -8.21 -49.34 -39.35
N LYS A 206 -8.07 -48.54 -40.41
CA LYS A 206 -7.95 -47.09 -40.34
C LYS A 206 -9.28 -46.52 -39.84
N SER A 207 -9.37 -46.20 -38.56
CA SER A 207 -10.10 -45.01 -38.12
C SER A 207 -9.57 -44.51 -36.78
N SER A 208 -9.11 -43.26 -36.80
CA SER A 208 -8.68 -42.42 -35.70
C SER A 208 -9.52 -42.55 -34.42
N LYS A 209 -8.91 -43.07 -33.35
CA LYS A 209 -9.41 -42.99 -31.96
C LYS A 209 -9.02 -41.70 -31.23
N PHE A 210 -8.54 -40.68 -31.95
CA PHE A 210 -8.14 -39.40 -31.34
C PHE A 210 -9.31 -38.43 -31.05
N LEU A 211 -10.57 -38.78 -31.38
CA LEU A 211 -11.73 -37.90 -31.17
C LEU A 211 -12.81 -38.43 -30.22
N SER A 212 -12.57 -39.50 -29.45
CA SER A 212 -13.57 -40.01 -28.48
C SER A 212 -13.50 -39.37 -27.09
N ARG A 213 -12.49 -38.55 -26.76
CA ARG A 213 -12.38 -37.86 -25.46
C ARG A 213 -13.22 -36.57 -25.34
N LEU A 214 -14.00 -36.21 -26.35
CA LEU A 214 -14.89 -35.04 -26.35
C LEU A 214 -16.36 -35.45 -26.58
N LYS A 215 -16.91 -36.38 -25.79
CA LYS A 215 -18.37 -36.47 -25.62
C LYS A 215 -18.76 -36.79 -24.18
N SER A 216 -19.62 -35.92 -23.67
CA SER A 216 -20.21 -35.87 -22.33
C SER A 216 -20.86 -37.18 -21.86
N LYS A 217 -20.71 -37.43 -20.55
CA LYS A 217 -21.60 -38.19 -19.64
C LYS A 217 -22.93 -38.65 -20.27
N ARG A 218 -23.07 -39.96 -20.43
CA ARG A 218 -24.34 -40.65 -20.16
C ARG A 218 -24.05 -42.01 -19.55
N GLU A 219 -24.37 -42.11 -18.28
CA GLU A 219 -24.40 -43.33 -17.50
C GLU A 219 -25.30 -44.38 -18.15
N LYS A 220 -24.78 -45.59 -18.34
CA LYS A 220 -25.51 -46.86 -18.23
C LYS A 220 -24.55 -47.95 -17.74
N PRO A 221 -25.04 -48.95 -16.98
CA PRO A 221 -24.27 -49.59 -15.92
C PRO A 221 -23.48 -50.83 -16.37
N HIS A 222 -22.28 -50.96 -15.79
CA HIS A 222 -21.58 -52.19 -15.38
C HIS A 222 -21.51 -53.38 -16.36
N LEU A 223 -20.46 -53.40 -17.17
CA LEU A 223 -19.68 -54.61 -17.44
C LEU A 223 -18.23 -54.28 -17.10
N GLN A 224 -17.74 -54.90 -16.03
CA GLN A 224 -16.36 -54.77 -15.54
C GLN A 224 -15.40 -55.24 -16.66
N PRO A 225 -14.44 -54.42 -17.12
CA PRO A 225 -13.39 -54.89 -18.03
C PRO A 225 -12.68 -56.06 -17.36
N GLN A 226 -12.41 -57.12 -18.10
CA GLN A 226 -11.69 -58.28 -17.54
C GLN A 226 -10.33 -57.80 -17.00
N LEU A 227 -9.87 -58.35 -15.87
CA LEU A 227 -8.58 -57.97 -15.25
C LEU A 227 -7.40 -57.96 -16.24
N SER A 228 -7.47 -58.79 -17.29
CA SER A 228 -6.49 -58.86 -18.38
C SER A 228 -6.47 -57.60 -19.27
N GLU A 229 -7.62 -56.99 -19.57
CA GLU A 229 -7.71 -55.74 -20.36
C GLU A 229 -7.11 -54.56 -19.59
N ARG A 230 -7.38 -54.47 -18.28
CA ARG A 230 -6.84 -53.41 -17.41
C ARG A 230 -5.32 -53.47 -17.30
N HIS A 231 -4.72 -54.66 -17.21
CA HIS A 231 -3.26 -54.78 -17.17
C HIS A 231 -2.61 -54.43 -18.51
N SER A 232 -3.25 -54.72 -19.65
CA SER A 232 -2.74 -54.33 -20.96
C SER A 232 -2.69 -52.80 -21.12
N GLU A 233 -3.76 -52.10 -20.72
CA GLU A 233 -3.80 -50.63 -20.74
C GLU A 233 -2.72 -50.01 -19.84
N LEU A 234 -2.49 -50.58 -18.64
CA LEU A 234 -1.43 -50.14 -17.75
C LEU A 234 -0.03 -50.35 -18.33
N ILE A 235 0.23 -51.47 -19.01
CA ILE A 235 1.53 -51.72 -19.66
C ILE A 235 1.76 -50.70 -20.79
N ASP A 236 0.72 -50.36 -21.56
CA ASP A 236 0.83 -49.35 -22.62
C ASP A 236 1.12 -47.95 -22.06
N THR A 237 0.54 -47.61 -20.90
CA THR A 237 0.86 -46.39 -20.15
C THR A 237 2.30 -46.42 -19.65
N ILE A 238 2.75 -47.51 -19.02
CA ILE A 238 4.13 -47.66 -18.53
C ILE A 238 5.13 -47.55 -19.69
N ARG A 239 4.86 -48.21 -20.82
CA ARG A 239 5.67 -48.14 -22.03
C ARG A 239 5.80 -46.70 -22.52
N ALA A 240 4.69 -45.95 -22.55
CA ALA A 240 4.68 -44.54 -22.90
C ALA A 240 5.57 -43.74 -21.94
N GLN A 241 5.35 -43.87 -20.62
CA GLN A 241 6.08 -43.17 -19.56
C GLN A 241 7.58 -43.51 -19.49
N MET A 242 7.98 -44.71 -19.94
CA MET A 242 9.37 -45.14 -20.05
C MET A 242 9.98 -44.87 -21.44
N GLN A 243 9.25 -44.24 -22.36
CA GLN A 243 9.68 -43.91 -23.72
C GLN A 243 10.16 -45.13 -24.52
N ILE A 244 9.52 -46.28 -24.30
CA ILE A 244 9.85 -47.53 -25.00
C ILE A 244 9.10 -47.58 -26.34
N SER A 245 9.81 -47.87 -27.43
CA SER A 245 9.19 -48.00 -28.76
C SER A 245 8.26 -49.22 -28.83
N GLU A 246 7.16 -49.12 -29.58
CA GLU A 246 6.19 -50.22 -29.77
C GLU A 246 6.85 -51.47 -30.38
N ALA A 247 7.80 -51.28 -31.30
CA ALA A 247 8.56 -52.38 -31.90
C ALA A 247 9.43 -53.11 -30.86
N MET A 248 10.07 -52.37 -29.96
CA MET A 248 10.88 -52.94 -28.88
C MET A 248 9.99 -53.66 -27.86
N ASP A 249 8.89 -53.04 -27.44
CA ASP A 249 7.94 -53.66 -26.52
C ASP A 249 7.37 -54.98 -27.08
N GLY A 250 6.90 -54.97 -28.32
CA GLY A 250 6.40 -56.18 -28.99
C GLY A 250 7.45 -57.29 -29.07
N CYS A 251 8.73 -56.93 -29.25
CA CYS A 251 9.84 -57.88 -29.26
C CYS A 251 10.12 -58.48 -27.87
N ILE A 252 10.16 -57.64 -26.83
CA ILE A 252 10.38 -58.06 -25.45
C ILE A 252 9.22 -58.95 -24.98
N ARG A 253 7.96 -58.52 -25.16
CA ARG A 253 6.76 -59.28 -24.75
C ARG A 253 6.70 -60.65 -25.42
N ARG A 254 6.94 -60.73 -26.74
CA ARG A 254 6.95 -62.02 -27.46
C ARG A 254 7.97 -62.99 -26.87
N ASN A 255 9.19 -62.52 -26.62
CA ASN A 255 10.26 -63.36 -26.10
C ASN A 255 10.03 -63.77 -24.64
N MET A 256 9.50 -62.86 -23.82
CA MET A 256 9.19 -63.14 -22.42
C MET A 256 8.01 -64.12 -22.26
N VAL A 257 6.98 -64.05 -23.12
CA VAL A 257 5.90 -65.05 -23.15
C VAL A 257 6.43 -66.43 -23.55
N HIS A 258 7.31 -66.51 -24.56
CA HIS A 258 7.96 -67.77 -24.93
C HIS A 258 8.83 -68.34 -23.80
N LEU A 259 9.48 -67.48 -23.02
CA LEU A 259 10.26 -67.88 -21.86
C LEU A 259 9.36 -68.42 -20.75
N ALA A 260 8.28 -67.72 -20.41
CA ALA A 260 7.31 -68.16 -19.41
C ALA A 260 6.65 -69.49 -19.78
N ALA A 261 6.35 -69.73 -21.06
CA ALA A 261 5.79 -71.00 -21.52
C ALA A 261 6.75 -72.20 -21.42
N ARG A 262 8.07 -71.96 -21.41
CA ARG A 262 9.12 -73.00 -21.32
C ARG A 262 9.49 -73.37 -19.89
N ARG A 263 9.12 -72.56 -18.89
CA ARG A 263 9.56 -72.70 -17.51
C ARG A 263 8.35 -72.78 -16.56
N THR A 264 8.30 -73.80 -15.71
CA THR A 264 7.31 -73.86 -14.62
C THR A 264 7.63 -72.79 -13.57
N CYS A 265 6.63 -71.97 -13.22
CA CYS A 265 6.66 -70.87 -12.25
C CYS A 265 7.79 -70.95 -11.20
N GLY A 266 8.71 -69.97 -11.21
CA GLY A 266 9.84 -69.84 -10.27
C GLY A 266 10.49 -68.46 -10.39
N GLN A 267 11.26 -68.06 -9.37
CA GLN A 267 11.94 -66.76 -9.31
C GLN A 267 12.91 -66.56 -10.48
N ILE A 268 12.82 -65.42 -11.16
CA ILE A 268 13.69 -65.04 -12.27
C ILE A 268 14.69 -63.96 -11.81
N ASP A 269 15.95 -64.14 -12.21
CA ASP A 269 17.03 -63.20 -11.89
C ASP A 269 17.40 -62.34 -13.11
N LEU A 270 17.95 -61.15 -12.84
CA LEU A 270 18.38 -60.19 -13.87
C LEU A 270 19.31 -60.77 -14.97
N PRO A 271 20.35 -61.59 -14.64
CA PRO A 271 21.18 -62.20 -15.69
C PRO A 271 20.39 -63.17 -16.56
N GLN A 272 19.41 -63.88 -16.01
CA GLN A 272 18.58 -64.80 -16.78
C GLN A 272 17.72 -64.02 -17.78
N ILE A 273 17.10 -62.92 -17.35
CA ILE A 273 16.32 -62.04 -18.26
C ILE A 273 17.20 -61.57 -19.44
N SER A 274 18.41 -61.08 -19.16
CA SER A 274 19.32 -60.57 -20.19
C SER A 274 19.77 -61.67 -21.17
N LEU A 275 20.07 -62.87 -20.68
CA LEU A 275 20.48 -64.01 -21.51
C LEU A 275 19.36 -64.53 -22.39
N GLU A 276 18.11 -64.55 -21.90
CA GLU A 276 16.95 -65.00 -22.68
C GLU A 276 16.61 -64.00 -23.79
N LEU A 277 16.72 -62.71 -23.51
CA LEU A 277 16.60 -61.65 -24.52
C LEU A 277 17.68 -61.79 -25.60
N LEU A 278 18.93 -62.08 -25.24
CA LEU A 278 20.02 -62.33 -26.19
C LEU A 278 19.82 -63.58 -27.07
N ILE A 279 19.04 -64.57 -26.62
CA ILE A 279 18.71 -65.77 -27.42
C ILE A 279 17.54 -65.49 -28.37
N GLY A 280 16.54 -64.77 -27.89
CA GLY A 280 15.26 -64.60 -28.59
C GLY A 280 15.20 -63.43 -29.56
N ILE A 281 16.09 -62.44 -29.42
CA ILE A 281 16.08 -61.22 -30.21
C ILE A 281 17.23 -61.21 -31.22
N PHE A 282 16.89 -61.05 -32.50
CA PHE A 282 17.83 -61.04 -33.61
C PHE A 282 17.96 -59.66 -34.25
N ARG A 283 19.03 -59.47 -35.02
CA ARG A 283 19.26 -58.24 -35.80
C ARG A 283 18.07 -57.89 -36.73
N SER A 284 17.31 -58.89 -37.19
CA SER A 284 16.12 -58.71 -38.03
C SER A 284 14.94 -58.04 -37.33
N ASP A 285 14.91 -58.04 -35.99
CA ASP A 285 13.81 -57.45 -35.21
C ASP A 285 13.93 -55.93 -35.08
N PHE A 286 15.01 -55.34 -35.60
CA PHE A 286 15.30 -53.91 -35.53
C PHE A 286 15.31 -53.28 -36.92
N LEU A 287 14.67 -52.11 -37.03
CA LEU A 287 14.71 -51.29 -38.25
C LEU A 287 16.08 -50.62 -38.47
N ASN A 288 16.85 -50.39 -37.39
CA ASN A 288 18.13 -49.69 -37.41
C ASN A 288 19.23 -50.53 -36.74
N GLU A 289 20.33 -50.76 -37.47
CA GLU A 289 21.50 -51.48 -36.97
C GLU A 289 22.12 -50.81 -35.73
N LYS A 290 22.09 -49.48 -35.64
CA LYS A 290 22.60 -48.77 -34.46
C LYS A 290 21.80 -49.09 -33.19
N SER A 291 20.47 -49.15 -33.29
CA SER A 291 19.58 -49.48 -32.18
C SER A 291 19.77 -50.92 -31.71
N TYR A 292 20.00 -51.85 -32.65
CA TYR A 292 20.36 -53.22 -32.32
C TYR A 292 21.70 -53.32 -31.58
N ILE A 293 22.73 -52.60 -32.05
CA ILE A 293 24.05 -52.58 -31.40
C ILE A 293 23.97 -51.95 -30.00
N GLN A 294 23.20 -50.87 -29.83
CA GLN A 294 22.97 -50.23 -28.53
C GLN A 294 22.26 -51.18 -27.57
N TRP A 295 21.15 -51.80 -27.99
CA TRP A 295 20.45 -52.81 -27.21
C TRP A 295 21.36 -53.98 -26.82
N LYS A 296 22.13 -54.54 -27.77
CA LYS A 296 23.06 -55.64 -27.51
C LYS A 296 24.16 -55.23 -26.52
N SER A 297 24.72 -54.03 -26.69
CA SER A 297 25.73 -53.48 -25.78
C SER A 297 25.17 -53.32 -24.37
N ARG A 298 23.92 -52.84 -24.23
CA ARG A 298 23.24 -52.75 -22.94
C ARG A 298 23.14 -54.12 -22.26
N GLN A 299 22.63 -55.15 -22.94
CA GLN A 299 22.49 -56.49 -22.38
C GLN A 299 23.84 -57.05 -21.90
N VAL A 300 24.91 -56.82 -22.67
CA VAL A 300 26.26 -57.23 -22.26
C VAL A 300 26.78 -56.42 -21.08
N ASN A 301 26.56 -55.10 -21.07
CA ASN A 301 26.98 -54.23 -19.96
C ASN A 301 26.26 -54.61 -18.66
N MET A 302 24.96 -54.94 -18.72
CA MET A 302 24.18 -55.45 -17.59
C MET A 302 24.76 -56.77 -17.05
N LEU A 303 25.08 -57.71 -17.95
CA LEU A 303 25.70 -58.99 -17.57
C LEU A 303 27.11 -58.81 -17.01
N GLU A 304 27.89 -57.88 -17.54
CA GLU A 304 29.24 -57.57 -17.05
C GLU A 304 29.18 -56.95 -15.64
N GLU A 305 28.24 -56.04 -15.37
CA GLU A 305 28.08 -55.46 -14.05
C GLU A 305 27.68 -56.53 -13.02
N LEU A 306 26.72 -57.40 -13.36
CA LEU A 306 26.18 -58.43 -12.47
C LEU A 306 27.15 -59.60 -12.23
N LEU A 307 27.82 -60.10 -13.27
CA LEU A 307 28.62 -61.33 -13.20
C LEU A 307 30.12 -61.06 -13.08
N TYR A 308 30.65 -60.00 -13.69
CA TYR A 308 32.09 -59.73 -13.67
C TYR A 308 32.48 -58.79 -12.53
N PHE A 309 31.69 -57.74 -12.25
CA PHE A 309 32.03 -56.78 -11.20
C PHE A 309 31.40 -57.07 -9.84
N SER A 310 30.19 -57.61 -9.81
CA SER A 310 29.46 -57.89 -8.58
C SER A 310 29.68 -59.30 -8.02
N ALA A 311 29.83 -60.32 -8.86
CA ALA A 311 29.93 -61.70 -8.38
C ALA A 311 31.34 -62.09 -7.92
N LYS A 312 31.40 -62.78 -6.77
CA LYS A 312 32.62 -63.39 -6.23
C LYS A 312 32.88 -64.73 -6.93
N LEU A 313 33.47 -64.64 -8.12
CA LEU A 313 33.85 -65.81 -8.94
C LEU A 313 35.35 -66.14 -8.84
N PRO A 314 35.75 -67.41 -9.08
CA PRO A 314 37.14 -67.79 -9.30
C PRO A 314 37.75 -67.08 -10.54
N GLU A 315 39.06 -66.82 -10.52
CA GLU A 315 39.77 -66.10 -11.61
C GLU A 315 39.59 -66.75 -12.99
N THR A 316 39.49 -68.08 -13.05
CA THR A 316 39.28 -68.83 -14.31
C THR A 316 37.89 -68.58 -14.92
N GLU A 317 36.85 -68.53 -14.08
CA GLU A 317 35.48 -68.23 -14.50
C GLU A 317 35.36 -66.75 -14.90
N HIS A 318 36.03 -65.84 -14.18
CA HIS A 318 36.11 -64.40 -14.53
C HIS A 318 36.72 -64.14 -15.90
N LEU A 319 37.87 -64.74 -16.21
CA LEU A 319 38.53 -64.59 -17.52
C LEU A 319 37.67 -65.15 -18.65
N THR A 320 36.95 -66.25 -18.38
CA THR A 320 36.10 -66.89 -19.38
C THR A 320 34.84 -66.07 -19.64
N ILE A 321 34.18 -65.52 -18.60
CA ILE A 321 33.05 -64.60 -18.76
C ILE A 321 33.47 -63.36 -19.54
N LYS A 322 34.62 -62.75 -19.20
CA LYS A 322 35.14 -61.59 -19.93
C LYS A 322 35.35 -61.89 -21.41
N SER A 323 35.90 -63.07 -21.72
CA SER A 323 36.06 -63.53 -23.10
C SER A 323 34.72 -63.73 -23.82
N CYS A 324 33.75 -64.41 -23.19
CA CYS A 324 32.41 -64.62 -23.74
C CYS A 324 31.65 -63.30 -23.97
N LEU A 325 31.71 -62.35 -23.04
CA LEU A 325 31.07 -61.03 -23.18
C LEU A 325 31.74 -60.18 -24.28
N ALA A 326 33.06 -60.26 -24.43
CA ALA A 326 33.78 -59.61 -25.53
C ALA A 326 33.35 -60.14 -26.90
N LYS A 327 33.15 -61.46 -27.03
CA LYS A 327 32.63 -62.10 -28.24
C LYS A 327 31.23 -61.63 -28.62
N ILE A 328 30.35 -61.39 -27.63
CA ILE A 328 28.99 -60.87 -27.88
C ILE A 328 29.03 -59.39 -28.32
N ARG A 329 29.93 -58.58 -27.73
CA ARG A 329 30.14 -57.17 -28.13
C ARG A 329 30.62 -57.02 -29.56
N ASP A 330 31.52 -57.90 -30.01
CA ASP A 330 32.03 -57.84 -31.39
C ASP A 330 30.95 -58.21 -32.41
N THR A 331 30.44 -57.19 -33.10
CA THR A 331 29.44 -57.36 -34.17
C THR A 331 29.90 -58.25 -35.33
N LYS A 332 31.21 -58.29 -35.64
CA LYS A 332 31.73 -59.11 -36.74
C LYS A 332 31.80 -60.58 -36.32
N GLU A 333 32.25 -60.83 -35.09
CA GLU A 333 32.34 -62.20 -34.56
C GLU A 333 30.95 -62.76 -34.25
N TRP A 334 30.13 -62.00 -33.52
CA TRP A 334 28.81 -62.41 -33.07
C TRP A 334 27.80 -62.53 -34.21
N ASP A 335 27.60 -61.47 -34.98
CA ASP A 335 26.46 -61.37 -35.91
C ASP A 335 26.75 -61.99 -37.29
N VAL A 336 28.01 -62.03 -37.70
CA VAL A 336 28.43 -62.46 -39.05
C VAL A 336 29.19 -63.79 -39.04
N ALA A 337 30.17 -63.97 -38.14
CA ALA A 337 31.06 -65.14 -38.17
C ALA A 337 30.49 -66.37 -37.44
N MET A 338 29.77 -66.19 -36.32
CA MET A 338 29.25 -67.31 -35.51
C MET A 338 27.91 -67.84 -36.01
N SER A 339 27.79 -69.16 -36.05
CA SER A 339 26.53 -69.89 -36.30
C SER A 339 25.58 -69.84 -35.08
N PRO A 340 24.26 -70.03 -35.26
CA PRO A 340 23.30 -70.04 -34.15
C PRO A 340 23.62 -71.04 -33.04
N SER A 341 24.18 -72.22 -33.37
CA SER A 341 24.62 -73.21 -32.39
C SER A 341 25.80 -72.72 -31.54
N GLN A 342 26.78 -72.05 -32.15
CA GLN A 342 27.92 -71.45 -31.44
C GLN A 342 27.49 -70.29 -30.53
N ARG A 343 26.51 -69.48 -30.95
CA ARG A 343 25.95 -68.41 -30.10
C ARG A 343 25.23 -68.98 -28.87
N VAL A 344 24.45 -70.05 -29.06
CA VAL A 344 23.81 -70.76 -27.96
C VAL A 344 24.84 -71.38 -27.01
N GLU A 345 25.95 -71.92 -27.52
CA GLU A 345 27.05 -72.44 -26.67
C GLU A 345 27.67 -71.34 -25.80
N VAL A 346 28.02 -70.18 -26.37
CA VAL A 346 28.55 -69.04 -25.61
C VAL A 346 27.56 -68.57 -24.53
N ILE A 347 26.28 -68.43 -24.87
CA ILE A 347 25.24 -68.05 -23.90
C ILE A 347 25.01 -69.14 -22.86
N SER A 348 25.08 -70.42 -23.24
CA SER A 348 24.91 -71.55 -22.31
C SER A 348 25.99 -71.58 -21.23
N PHE A 349 27.23 -71.20 -21.59
CA PHE A 349 28.32 -71.07 -20.62
C PHE A 349 28.04 -69.94 -19.61
N ILE A 350 27.66 -68.74 -20.10
CA ILE A 350 27.29 -67.62 -19.22
C ILE A 350 26.09 -68.02 -18.34
N ARG A 351 25.10 -68.72 -18.89
CA ARG A 351 23.93 -69.23 -18.15
C ARG A 351 24.34 -70.23 -17.07
N GLN A 352 25.29 -71.12 -17.32
CA GLN A 352 25.81 -72.06 -16.33
C GLN A 352 26.45 -71.32 -15.15
N VAL A 353 27.28 -70.30 -15.44
CA VAL A 353 27.90 -69.50 -14.36
C VAL A 353 26.85 -68.66 -13.62
N ALA A 354 25.92 -68.02 -14.32
CA ALA A 354 24.83 -67.27 -13.69
C ALA A 354 23.95 -68.16 -12.80
N SER A 355 23.67 -69.40 -13.22
CA SER A 355 22.92 -70.37 -12.41
C SER A 355 23.69 -70.80 -11.17
N LYS A 356 25.01 -70.98 -11.28
CA LYS A 356 25.91 -71.28 -10.16
C LYS A 356 25.93 -70.14 -9.13
N VAL A 357 26.01 -68.89 -9.59
CA VAL A 357 25.97 -67.70 -8.72
C VAL A 357 24.60 -67.53 -8.07
N SER A 358 23.52 -67.70 -8.84
CA SER A 358 22.14 -67.67 -8.34
C SER A 358 21.86 -68.74 -7.27
N SER A 359 22.48 -69.92 -7.38
CA SER A 359 22.36 -71.01 -6.40
C SER A 359 23.16 -70.81 -5.09
N GLN A 360 23.94 -69.73 -4.98
CA GLN A 360 24.63 -69.40 -3.73
C GLN A 360 23.62 -68.90 -2.69
N GLN A 361 23.80 -69.33 -1.44
CA GLN A 361 22.89 -68.97 -0.36
C GLN A 361 22.95 -67.46 -0.07
N GLY A 362 21.78 -66.85 0.16
CA GLY A 362 21.67 -65.48 0.67
C GLY A 362 22.45 -65.29 1.98
N LEU A 363 22.87 -64.05 2.25
CA LEU A 363 23.72 -63.72 3.39
C LEU A 363 22.90 -63.50 4.67
N PHE A 364 21.64 -63.07 4.55
CA PHE A 364 20.84 -62.55 5.67
C PHE A 364 19.65 -63.44 6.06
N GLY A 365 19.40 -64.53 5.33
CA GLY A 365 18.38 -65.52 5.67
C GLY A 365 16.94 -65.08 5.38
N LEU A 366 16.75 -64.11 4.49
CA LEU A 366 15.43 -63.59 4.12
C LEU A 366 14.71 -64.52 3.13
N GLN A 367 13.37 -64.49 3.14
CA GLN A 367 12.56 -65.30 2.23
C GLN A 367 12.79 -64.86 0.77
N ASN A 368 13.13 -65.81 -0.11
CA ASN A 368 13.47 -65.58 -1.52
C ASN A 368 14.72 -64.69 -1.75
N GLU A 369 15.61 -64.58 -0.76
CA GLU A 369 16.87 -63.85 -0.89
C GLU A 369 17.75 -64.50 -1.96
N THR A 370 18.24 -63.68 -2.89
CA THR A 370 19.21 -64.12 -3.90
C THR A 370 20.56 -63.48 -3.61
N TYR A 371 21.63 -64.13 -4.08
CA TYR A 371 22.99 -63.58 -4.02
C TYR A 371 23.10 -62.14 -4.55
N TYR A 372 22.33 -61.81 -5.60
CA TYR A 372 22.38 -60.49 -6.25
C TYR A 372 21.83 -59.36 -5.37
N TRP A 373 21.01 -59.64 -4.36
CA TRP A 373 20.46 -58.64 -3.46
C TRP A 373 21.56 -57.90 -2.69
N HIS A 374 22.65 -58.59 -2.33
CA HIS A 374 23.78 -58.00 -1.62
C HIS A 374 24.97 -57.71 -2.57
N ALA A 375 25.15 -58.48 -3.65
CA ALA A 375 26.32 -58.36 -4.51
C ALA A 375 26.18 -57.23 -5.55
N ALA A 376 24.96 -56.93 -5.97
CA ALA A 376 24.64 -55.97 -7.02
C ALA A 376 23.58 -54.94 -6.59
N TYR A 377 23.46 -54.67 -5.28
CA TYR A 377 22.46 -53.74 -4.73
C TYR A 377 22.51 -52.37 -5.41
N HIS A 378 23.70 -51.88 -5.79
CA HIS A 378 23.90 -50.57 -6.38
C HIS A 378 23.32 -50.46 -7.80
N LEU A 379 23.26 -51.58 -8.54
CA LEU A 379 22.56 -51.67 -9.82
C LEU A 379 21.06 -51.85 -9.59
N ASN A 380 20.68 -52.73 -8.66
CA ASN A 380 19.27 -53.00 -8.35
C ASN A 380 18.51 -51.76 -7.89
N ILE A 381 19.10 -50.95 -7.01
CA ILE A 381 18.51 -49.70 -6.54
C ILE A 381 18.34 -48.70 -7.68
N ARG A 382 19.32 -48.58 -8.59
CA ARG A 382 19.23 -47.69 -9.76
C ARG A 382 18.16 -48.12 -10.75
N LEU A 383 18.00 -49.43 -10.98
CA LEU A 383 16.88 -49.95 -11.78
C LEU A 383 15.54 -49.66 -11.11
N TYR A 384 15.43 -49.86 -9.80
CA TYR A 384 14.21 -49.56 -9.06
C TYR A 384 13.86 -48.07 -9.08
N GLU A 385 14.86 -47.20 -8.97
CA GLU A 385 14.69 -45.76 -9.10
C GLU A 385 14.03 -45.41 -10.45
N LYS A 386 14.47 -46.04 -11.56
CA LYS A 386 13.86 -45.87 -12.89
C LYS A 386 12.42 -46.37 -12.98
N LEU A 387 12.07 -47.43 -12.26
CA LEU A 387 10.68 -47.87 -12.15
C LEU A 387 9.81 -46.86 -11.42
N LEU A 388 10.33 -46.22 -10.37
CA LEU A 388 9.57 -45.22 -9.62
C LEU A 388 9.27 -43.96 -10.44
N TYR A 389 10.17 -43.57 -11.36
CA TYR A 389 9.96 -42.42 -12.25
C TYR A 389 8.80 -42.61 -13.25
N VAL A 390 8.27 -43.83 -13.41
CA VAL A 390 7.10 -44.12 -14.27
C VAL A 390 5.82 -43.48 -13.74
N MET A 391 5.75 -43.19 -12.44
CA MET A 391 4.57 -42.61 -11.81
C MET A 391 4.37 -41.12 -12.13
N PHE A 392 5.35 -40.45 -12.77
CA PHE A 392 5.27 -39.04 -13.15
C PHE A 392 4.92 -38.91 -14.63
N ASP A 393 4.16 -37.87 -14.97
CA ASP A 393 3.84 -37.57 -16.36
C ASP A 393 5.10 -37.10 -17.13
N ILE A 394 5.38 -37.70 -18.28
CA ILE A 394 6.45 -37.26 -19.19
C ILE A 394 6.31 -35.81 -19.64
N LEU A 395 5.07 -35.32 -19.83
CA LEU A 395 4.80 -33.98 -20.35
C LEU A 395 4.80 -32.92 -19.23
N ASP A 396 4.41 -33.32 -18.02
CA ASP A 396 4.45 -32.49 -16.82
C ASP A 396 5.09 -33.28 -15.67
N GLU A 397 6.42 -33.21 -15.58
CA GLU A 397 7.21 -33.99 -14.60
C GLU A 397 6.85 -33.69 -13.13
N GLY A 398 6.10 -32.60 -12.87
CA GLY A 398 5.60 -32.22 -11.55
C GLY A 398 4.35 -32.98 -11.10
N GLN A 399 3.66 -33.68 -12.00
CA GLN A 399 2.39 -34.35 -11.71
C GLN A 399 2.49 -35.88 -11.73
N LEU A 400 1.74 -36.51 -10.82
CA LEU A 400 1.52 -37.95 -10.83
C LEU A 400 0.42 -38.31 -11.83
N ILE A 401 0.59 -39.43 -12.53
CA ILE A 401 -0.43 -39.95 -13.46
C ILE A 401 -1.65 -40.53 -12.73
N GLU A 402 -2.82 -40.51 -13.37
CA GLU A 402 -4.07 -41.02 -12.78
C GLU A 402 -3.97 -42.49 -12.35
N GLU A 403 -3.16 -43.28 -13.05
CA GLU A 403 -2.95 -44.71 -12.78
C GLU A 403 -1.80 -45.02 -11.80
N ALA A 404 -1.24 -44.02 -11.11
CA ALA A 404 -0.04 -44.19 -10.26
C ALA A 404 -0.18 -45.30 -9.21
N ASP A 405 -1.30 -45.40 -8.49
CA ASP A 405 -1.54 -46.45 -7.48
C ASP A 405 -1.60 -47.86 -8.09
N ALA A 406 -2.15 -47.97 -9.30
CA ALA A 406 -2.23 -49.23 -10.02
C ALA A 406 -0.85 -49.66 -10.54
N ILE A 407 -0.05 -48.72 -11.03
CA ILE A 407 1.32 -48.97 -11.50
C ILE A 407 2.25 -49.30 -10.33
N GLN A 408 2.11 -48.63 -9.18
CA GLN A 408 2.86 -48.96 -7.97
C GLN A 408 2.61 -50.42 -7.55
N SER A 409 1.38 -50.92 -7.68
CA SER A 409 1.04 -52.31 -7.41
C SER A 409 1.75 -53.30 -8.36
N LEU A 410 1.98 -52.92 -9.62
CA LEU A 410 2.76 -53.71 -10.59
C LEU A 410 4.26 -53.66 -10.29
N ILE A 411 4.79 -52.49 -9.92
CA ILE A 411 6.21 -52.32 -9.54
C ILE A 411 6.57 -53.21 -8.34
N LYS A 412 5.64 -53.46 -7.41
CA LYS A 412 5.87 -54.37 -6.27
C LYS A 412 6.24 -55.80 -6.69
N LEU A 413 5.87 -56.24 -7.90
CA LEU A 413 6.22 -57.55 -8.42
C LEU A 413 7.73 -57.69 -8.66
N THR A 414 8.48 -56.59 -8.80
CA THR A 414 9.94 -56.63 -8.99
C THR A 414 10.73 -56.75 -7.69
N TRP A 415 10.07 -56.67 -6.53
CA TRP A 415 10.73 -56.62 -5.22
C TRP A 415 11.59 -57.84 -4.94
N SER A 416 11.08 -59.04 -5.24
CA SER A 416 11.82 -60.30 -5.02
C SER A 416 13.03 -60.46 -5.95
N THR A 417 13.01 -59.86 -7.14
CA THR A 417 14.17 -59.89 -8.05
C THR A 417 15.22 -58.86 -7.66
N LEU A 418 14.81 -57.67 -7.22
CA LEU A 418 15.72 -56.57 -6.90
C LEU A 418 16.21 -56.54 -5.44
N GLY A 419 15.52 -57.24 -4.53
CA GLY A 419 15.77 -57.16 -3.09
C GLY A 419 15.24 -55.89 -2.46
N ILE A 420 14.06 -55.43 -2.89
CA ILE A 420 13.44 -54.23 -2.33
C ILE A 420 12.46 -54.62 -1.24
N THR A 421 12.70 -54.14 -0.02
CA THR A 421 11.75 -54.29 1.08
C THR A 421 10.76 -53.14 1.13
N GLN A 422 9.68 -53.28 1.92
CA GLN A 422 8.69 -52.21 2.09
C GLN A 422 9.33 -50.93 2.66
N LYS A 423 10.31 -51.07 3.58
CA LYS A 423 11.05 -49.95 4.17
C LYS A 423 11.95 -49.26 3.14
N MET A 424 12.67 -50.04 2.33
CA MET A 424 13.45 -49.51 1.20
C MET A 424 12.58 -48.76 0.20
N HIS A 425 11.44 -49.34 -0.17
CA HIS A 425 10.53 -48.71 -1.11
C HIS A 425 10.02 -47.37 -0.58
N ASN A 426 9.55 -47.32 0.68
CA ASN A 426 9.08 -46.07 1.27
C ASN A 426 10.17 -44.98 1.26
N ALA A 427 11.42 -45.36 1.56
CA ALA A 427 12.56 -44.44 1.53
C ALA A 427 12.91 -43.97 0.11
N LEU A 428 13.04 -44.90 -0.84
CA LEU A 428 13.37 -44.62 -2.25
C LEU A 428 12.25 -43.85 -2.97
N TYR A 429 10.99 -44.12 -2.62
CA TYR A 429 9.86 -43.39 -3.20
C TYR A 429 9.80 -41.96 -2.68
N GLY A 430 9.96 -41.75 -1.37
CA GLY A 430 10.10 -40.42 -0.80
C GLY A 430 11.30 -39.64 -1.39
N TRP A 431 12.43 -40.33 -1.61
CA TRP A 431 13.59 -39.77 -2.29
C TRP A 431 13.29 -39.27 -3.71
N VAL A 432 12.68 -40.10 -4.55
CA VAL A 432 12.34 -39.75 -5.94
C VAL A 432 11.35 -38.58 -5.99
N LEU A 433 10.36 -38.55 -5.11
CA LEU A 433 9.41 -37.42 -5.00
C LEU A 433 10.10 -36.11 -4.64
N VAL A 434 11.06 -36.12 -3.71
CA VAL A 434 11.84 -34.93 -3.34
C VAL A 434 12.79 -34.51 -4.47
N GLN A 435 13.39 -35.46 -5.19
CA GLN A 435 14.19 -35.16 -6.38
C GLN A 435 13.36 -34.50 -7.48
N GLN A 436 12.16 -35.01 -7.74
CA GLN A 436 11.26 -34.39 -8.71
C GLN A 436 10.80 -33.02 -8.27
N PHE A 437 10.50 -32.81 -6.99
CA PHE A 437 10.21 -31.47 -6.46
C PHE A 437 11.39 -30.51 -6.70
N ALA A 438 12.63 -30.90 -6.40
CA ALA A 438 13.78 -30.02 -6.58
C ALA A 438 14.03 -29.64 -8.05
N GLY A 439 13.58 -30.47 -8.99
CA GLY A 439 13.60 -30.18 -10.42
C GLY A 439 12.42 -29.32 -10.91
N THR A 440 11.22 -29.54 -10.38
CA THR A 440 9.95 -29.00 -10.94
C THR A 440 9.37 -27.83 -10.15
N ASP A 441 9.75 -27.69 -8.87
CA ASP A 441 9.19 -26.76 -7.88
C ASP A 441 7.66 -26.91 -7.68
N GLU A 442 7.15 -28.12 -7.93
CA GLU A 442 5.74 -28.49 -7.76
C GLU A 442 5.46 -29.04 -6.35
N GLY A 443 5.01 -28.17 -5.45
CA GLY A 443 5.02 -28.48 -4.01
C GLY A 443 4.06 -29.58 -3.55
N THR A 444 3.07 -30.00 -4.35
CA THR A 444 2.22 -31.16 -4.03
C THR A 444 3.03 -32.45 -3.87
N LEU A 445 4.17 -32.57 -4.57
CA LEU A 445 5.08 -33.70 -4.46
C LEU A 445 5.70 -33.84 -3.06
N LEU A 446 5.96 -32.73 -2.36
CA LEU A 446 6.49 -32.75 -1.00
C LEU A 446 5.47 -33.31 0.00
N GLU A 447 4.18 -33.00 -0.18
CA GLU A 447 3.10 -33.54 0.67
C GLU A 447 2.99 -35.06 0.49
N HIS A 448 3.09 -35.54 -0.75
CA HIS A 448 3.13 -36.97 -1.03
C HIS A 448 4.40 -37.65 -0.50
N ALA A 449 5.53 -36.95 -0.42
CA ALA A 449 6.80 -37.50 0.09
C ALA A 449 6.81 -37.68 1.62
N VAL A 450 6.12 -36.81 2.37
CA VAL A 450 6.10 -36.83 3.84
C VAL A 450 5.60 -38.17 4.37
N PHE A 451 4.51 -38.70 3.84
CA PHE A 451 3.87 -39.91 4.39
C PHE A 451 4.73 -41.18 4.25
N PRO A 452 5.30 -41.54 3.08
CA PRO A 452 6.24 -42.64 2.95
C PRO A 452 7.46 -42.50 3.89
N LEU A 453 8.03 -41.30 3.99
CA LEU A 453 9.20 -41.04 4.82
C LEU A 453 8.89 -41.20 6.31
N GLN A 454 7.74 -40.70 6.79
CA GLN A 454 7.29 -40.92 8.17
C GLN A 454 7.12 -42.40 8.50
N ARG A 455 6.59 -43.21 7.58
CA ARG A 455 6.45 -44.66 7.79
C ARG A 455 7.77 -45.39 7.95
N VAL A 456 8.85 -44.88 7.36
CA VAL A 456 10.21 -45.43 7.56
C VAL A 456 10.73 -45.12 8.98
N VAL A 457 10.32 -43.97 9.54
CA VAL A 457 10.69 -43.55 10.90
C VAL A 457 9.86 -44.27 11.97
N SER A 458 8.56 -44.44 11.74
CA SER A 458 7.60 -44.97 12.71
C SER A 458 7.44 -46.49 12.72
N ALA A 459 8.15 -47.22 11.86
CA ALA A 459 8.10 -48.68 11.87
C ALA A 459 8.75 -49.22 13.17
N GLU A 460 7.93 -49.57 14.16
CA GLU A 460 8.36 -50.26 15.39
C GLU A 460 8.75 -51.72 15.06
N GLU A 461 9.88 -52.15 15.63
CA GLU A 461 10.52 -53.47 15.52
C GLU A 461 10.70 -53.98 14.08
N ASP A 462 11.80 -53.57 13.44
CA ASP A 462 12.30 -54.25 12.24
C ASP A 462 12.49 -55.74 12.55
N ASP A 463 12.10 -56.63 11.63
CA ASP A 463 12.60 -58.00 11.62
C ASP A 463 14.13 -57.91 11.71
N TRP A 464 14.73 -58.54 12.71
CA TRP A 464 16.17 -58.49 12.98
C TRP A 464 17.01 -58.79 11.73
N ASN A 465 16.49 -59.66 10.85
CA ASN A 465 17.12 -60.02 9.58
C ASN A 465 16.99 -58.91 8.51
N GLU A 466 15.87 -58.19 8.46
CA GLU A 466 15.67 -57.05 7.55
C GLU A 466 16.58 -55.87 7.94
N GLY A 467 16.74 -55.60 9.24
CA GLY A 467 17.67 -54.58 9.75
C GLY A 467 19.12 -54.85 9.33
N GLN A 468 19.60 -56.10 9.49
CA GLN A 468 20.94 -56.49 9.07
C GLN A 468 21.15 -56.40 7.55
N TYR A 469 20.14 -56.78 6.76
CA TYR A 469 20.20 -56.65 5.30
C TYR A 469 20.37 -55.19 4.88
N MET A 470 19.58 -54.29 5.49
CA MET A 470 19.65 -52.86 5.23
C MET A 470 21.00 -52.25 5.58
N ASP A 471 21.59 -52.66 6.70
CA ASP A 471 22.94 -52.25 7.10
C ASP A 471 24.03 -52.79 6.17
N GLY A 472 23.76 -53.89 5.46
CA GLY A 472 24.61 -54.42 4.40
C GLY A 472 24.65 -53.57 3.12
N ILE A 473 23.68 -52.68 2.92
CA ILE A 473 23.58 -51.79 1.75
C ILE A 473 24.34 -50.48 2.04
N ILE A 474 25.61 -50.44 1.61
CA ILE A 474 26.52 -49.34 1.95
C ILE A 474 26.46 -48.22 0.90
N CYS A 475 26.28 -47.00 1.37
CA CYS A 475 26.40 -45.77 0.61
C CYS A 475 27.59 -44.96 1.14
N LEU A 476 28.49 -44.55 0.24
CA LEU A 476 29.69 -43.79 0.56
C LEU A 476 29.41 -42.29 0.42
N LYS A 477 29.40 -41.57 1.54
CA LYS A 477 29.21 -40.11 1.53
C LYS A 477 30.46 -39.39 1.98
N LYS A 478 30.85 -38.37 1.22
CA LYS A 478 31.92 -37.45 1.61
C LYS A 478 31.31 -36.31 2.43
N CYS A 479 31.60 -36.28 3.72
CA CYS A 479 31.20 -35.21 4.61
C CYS A 479 32.45 -34.59 5.23
N ASN A 480 32.68 -33.29 5.04
CA ASN A 480 33.77 -32.52 5.66
C ASN A 480 35.18 -33.14 5.50
N GLY A 481 35.45 -33.83 4.39
CA GLY A 481 36.75 -34.44 4.10
C GLY A 481 36.95 -35.87 4.62
N SER A 482 36.01 -36.44 5.39
CA SER A 482 35.98 -37.86 5.75
C SER A 482 34.92 -38.64 4.94
N GLU A 483 35.24 -39.88 4.58
CA GLU A 483 34.30 -40.81 3.95
C GLU A 483 33.57 -41.58 5.06
N THR A 484 32.25 -41.42 5.12
CA THR A 484 31.39 -42.16 6.05
C THR A 484 30.57 -43.20 5.30
N ASN A 485 30.58 -44.42 5.82
CA ASN A 485 29.70 -45.50 5.36
C ASN A 485 28.35 -45.33 6.04
N LEU A 486 27.31 -45.14 5.25
CA LEU A 486 25.92 -45.04 5.73
C LEU A 486 25.10 -46.16 5.09
N ASN A 487 24.10 -46.66 5.80
CA ASN A 487 23.11 -47.51 5.15
C ASN A 487 22.22 -46.69 4.19
N LEU A 488 21.50 -47.34 3.28
CA LEU A 488 20.70 -46.66 2.26
C LEU A 488 19.70 -45.64 2.84
N VAL A 489 18.98 -46.01 3.90
CA VAL A 489 17.97 -45.13 4.53
C VAL A 489 18.63 -43.92 5.19
N GLN A 490 19.74 -44.12 5.90
CA GLN A 490 20.53 -43.05 6.48
C GLN A 490 21.08 -42.12 5.40
N ALA A 491 21.55 -42.65 4.27
CA ALA A 491 22.05 -41.86 3.15
C ALA A 491 20.94 -41.02 2.50
N ILE A 492 19.75 -41.58 2.30
CA ILE A 492 18.57 -40.86 1.79
C ILE A 492 18.17 -39.74 2.75
N PHE A 493 17.96 -40.06 4.04
CA PHE A 493 17.52 -39.06 5.02
C PHE A 493 18.56 -37.96 5.22
N LEU A 494 19.85 -38.29 5.21
CA LEU A 494 20.90 -37.30 5.26
C LEU A 494 20.90 -36.39 4.02
N SER A 495 20.64 -36.93 2.83
CA SER A 495 20.60 -36.16 1.58
C SER A 495 19.40 -35.22 1.53
N ILE A 496 18.22 -35.70 1.92
CA ILE A 496 17.01 -34.87 2.04
C ILE A 496 17.18 -33.84 3.15
N GLY A 497 17.71 -34.24 4.32
CA GLY A 497 17.93 -33.37 5.47
C GLY A 497 18.93 -32.25 5.18
N THR A 498 20.04 -32.55 4.52
CA THR A 498 21.02 -31.53 4.10
C THR A 498 20.43 -30.55 3.07
N TRP A 499 19.61 -31.04 2.15
CA TRP A 499 18.88 -30.17 1.23
C TRP A 499 17.88 -29.27 1.97
N CYS A 500 17.03 -29.82 2.85
CA CYS A 500 16.09 -29.04 3.67
C CYS A 500 16.83 -27.97 4.49
N ASP A 501 17.91 -28.35 5.17
CA ASP A 501 18.75 -27.44 5.94
C ASP A 501 19.28 -26.28 5.09
N SER A 502 19.77 -26.55 3.88
CA SER A 502 20.29 -25.51 2.99
C SER A 502 19.20 -24.52 2.56
N ARG A 503 17.97 -24.98 2.34
CA ARG A 503 16.84 -24.12 1.97
C ARG A 503 16.31 -23.32 3.16
N LEU A 504 16.28 -23.92 4.34
CA LEU A 504 15.81 -23.28 5.57
C LEU A 504 16.81 -22.27 6.14
N GLN A 505 18.12 -22.41 5.88
CA GLN A 505 19.12 -21.41 6.28
C GLN A 505 18.99 -20.07 5.54
N ASP A 506 18.36 -20.06 4.36
CA ASP A 506 18.08 -18.84 3.57
C ASP A 506 16.66 -18.89 2.98
N TYR A 507 15.67 -19.04 3.86
CA TYR A 507 14.27 -19.19 3.45
C TYR A 507 13.71 -17.92 2.78
N HIS A 508 14.20 -16.74 3.15
CA HIS A 508 13.79 -15.48 2.52
C HIS A 508 14.15 -15.44 1.02
N LEU A 509 15.28 -16.04 0.62
CA LEU A 509 15.67 -16.15 -0.78
C LEU A 509 14.81 -17.19 -1.52
N TYR A 510 14.76 -18.42 -1.01
CA TYR A 510 14.16 -19.55 -1.73
C TYR A 510 12.63 -19.56 -1.76
N PHE A 511 11.96 -18.95 -0.78
CA PHE A 511 10.50 -18.94 -0.68
C PHE A 511 9.90 -17.54 -0.88
N SER A 512 10.63 -16.65 -1.55
CA SER A 512 10.15 -15.31 -1.90
C SER A 512 8.99 -15.33 -2.90
N GLU A 513 9.05 -16.18 -3.92
CA GLU A 513 8.01 -16.29 -4.97
C GLU A 513 6.86 -17.22 -4.57
N LYS A 514 7.17 -18.37 -3.96
CA LYS A 514 6.19 -19.40 -3.55
C LYS A 514 6.25 -19.69 -2.04
N PRO A 515 5.69 -18.82 -1.18
CA PRO A 515 5.76 -18.98 0.27
C PRO A 515 5.06 -20.24 0.81
N VAL A 516 4.12 -20.83 0.05
CA VAL A 516 3.43 -22.07 0.43
C VAL A 516 4.39 -23.26 0.56
N ASN A 517 5.45 -23.29 -0.27
CA ASN A 517 6.44 -24.37 -0.27
C ASN A 517 7.27 -24.39 1.02
N PHE A 518 7.39 -23.27 1.74
CA PHE A 518 8.09 -23.21 3.02
C PHE A 518 7.48 -24.15 4.07
N ARG A 519 6.14 -24.14 4.21
CA ARG A 519 5.42 -25.03 5.14
C ARG A 519 5.66 -26.50 4.79
N ARG A 520 5.68 -26.82 3.49
CA ARG A 520 5.88 -28.18 2.97
C ARG A 520 7.30 -28.69 3.24
N VAL A 521 8.32 -27.85 3.02
CA VAL A 521 9.72 -28.18 3.35
C VAL A 521 9.92 -28.34 4.86
N MET A 522 9.26 -27.51 5.68
CA MET A 522 9.28 -27.68 7.14
C MET A 522 8.61 -28.98 7.60
N ALA A 523 7.48 -29.36 6.99
CA ALA A 523 6.82 -30.63 7.27
C ALA A 523 7.70 -31.82 6.88
N LEU A 524 8.38 -31.74 5.74
CA LEU A 524 9.35 -32.73 5.30
C LEU A 524 10.53 -32.84 6.28
N ALA A 525 11.15 -31.73 6.65
CA ALA A 525 12.27 -31.69 7.60
C ALA A 525 11.87 -32.25 8.98
N SER A 526 10.63 -31.99 9.41
CA SER A 526 10.06 -32.56 10.63
C SER A 526 9.82 -34.08 10.52
N ALA A 527 9.38 -34.55 9.35
CA ALA A 527 9.09 -35.96 9.09
C ALA A 527 10.35 -36.85 9.10
N ILE A 528 11.47 -36.36 8.57
CA ILE A 528 12.75 -37.10 8.51
C ILE A 528 13.66 -36.85 9.71
N GLY A 529 13.27 -35.97 10.63
CA GLY A 529 14.12 -35.49 11.72
C GLY A 529 15.07 -34.35 11.32
N MET A 530 15.16 -33.34 12.18
CA MET A 530 16.05 -32.19 11.98
C MET A 530 17.52 -32.59 12.19
N LEU A 531 18.38 -32.28 11.22
CA LEU A 531 19.81 -32.66 11.28
C LEU A 531 20.55 -31.91 12.40
N THR A 532 20.77 -32.49 13.57
CA THR A 532 21.53 -31.81 14.63
C THR A 532 23.03 -32.00 14.43
N SER A 533 23.77 -30.92 14.16
CA SER A 533 25.23 -30.94 14.21
C SER A 533 25.67 -30.97 15.67
N VAL A 534 25.90 -32.16 16.22
CA VAL A 534 26.62 -32.31 17.50
C VAL A 534 28.05 -32.71 17.18
N ASN A 535 28.96 -31.74 17.32
CA ASN A 535 30.41 -31.89 17.43
C ASN A 535 31.03 -33.07 16.66
N GLY A 536 31.43 -32.79 15.42
CA GLY A 536 32.52 -33.43 14.69
C GLY A 536 32.86 -34.88 15.02
N ALA A 537 32.00 -35.83 14.62
CA ALA A 537 32.41 -37.18 14.19
C ALA A 537 31.23 -38.05 13.71
N GLU A 538 30.01 -37.81 14.21
CA GLU A 538 28.83 -38.60 13.81
C GLU A 538 27.65 -37.69 13.46
N ILE A 539 27.22 -37.74 12.20
CA ILE A 539 25.97 -37.11 11.78
C ILE A 539 24.83 -37.98 12.31
N LYS A 540 24.31 -37.66 13.50
CA LYS A 540 23.12 -38.31 14.04
C LYS A 540 21.87 -37.52 13.65
N LEU A 541 21.02 -38.14 12.85
CA LEU A 541 19.62 -37.76 12.74
C LEU A 541 18.97 -38.08 14.09
N THR A 542 18.65 -37.06 14.89
CA THR A 542 17.93 -37.26 16.14
C THR A 542 16.46 -37.46 15.83
N MET A 543 16.07 -38.72 15.62
CA MET A 543 14.74 -39.12 15.15
C MET A 543 13.61 -39.02 16.19
N ASN A 544 13.80 -38.26 17.26
CA ASN A 544 12.78 -37.80 18.21
C ASN A 544 13.49 -36.88 19.21
N GLY A 545 14.06 -35.77 18.72
CA GLY A 545 14.68 -34.78 19.58
C GLY A 545 13.67 -34.16 20.54
N SER A 546 14.05 -33.97 21.81
CA SER A 546 13.29 -33.12 22.71
C SER A 546 13.05 -31.76 22.04
N LYS A 547 11.88 -31.14 22.27
CA LYS A 547 11.53 -29.83 21.69
C LYS A 547 12.66 -28.78 21.80
N SER A 548 13.52 -28.89 22.81
CA SER A 548 14.69 -28.04 23.04
C SER A 548 15.77 -28.08 21.95
N SER A 549 16.09 -29.23 21.32
CA SER A 549 17.15 -29.28 20.30
C SER A 549 16.70 -28.74 18.93
N SER A 550 15.39 -28.86 18.64
CA SER A 550 14.79 -28.34 17.41
C SER A 550 14.63 -26.82 17.45
N GLY A 551 14.33 -26.26 18.62
CA GLY A 551 14.21 -24.81 18.83
C GLY A 551 15.50 -24.04 18.52
N GLU A 552 16.65 -24.53 19.01
CA GLU A 552 17.96 -23.87 18.77
C GLU A 552 18.36 -23.86 17.29
N LYS A 553 18.00 -24.91 16.56
CA LYS A 553 18.29 -25.00 15.12
C LYS A 553 17.42 -24.03 14.31
N ILE A 554 16.14 -23.92 14.66
CA ILE A 554 15.24 -22.96 14.01
C ILE A 554 15.70 -21.53 14.31
N LYS A 555 16.13 -21.25 15.54
CA LYS A 555 16.76 -19.96 15.88
C LYS A 555 17.93 -19.64 14.94
N ASN A 556 18.85 -20.59 14.72
CA ASN A 556 19.95 -20.39 13.77
C ASN A 556 19.47 -20.16 12.33
N TYR A 557 18.39 -20.81 11.88
CA TYR A 557 17.82 -20.56 10.55
C TYR A 557 17.26 -19.16 10.41
N VAL A 558 16.49 -18.73 11.41
CA VAL A 558 15.91 -17.40 11.48
C VAL A 558 17.02 -16.34 11.49
N GLU A 559 18.02 -16.49 12.35
CA GLU A 559 19.15 -15.55 12.40
C GLU A 559 19.88 -15.45 11.06
N ARG A 560 20.26 -16.58 10.46
CA ARG A 560 21.00 -16.60 9.18
C ARG A 560 20.18 -16.06 8.02
N SER A 561 18.90 -16.44 7.91
CA SER A 561 18.07 -15.99 6.79
C SER A 561 17.69 -14.52 6.92
N VAL A 562 17.39 -14.03 8.13
CA VAL A 562 17.11 -12.61 8.36
C VAL A 562 18.37 -11.78 8.09
N GLU A 563 19.55 -12.21 8.54
CA GLU A 563 20.82 -11.54 8.23
C GLU A 563 21.12 -11.52 6.72
N ALA A 564 20.86 -12.62 6.01
CA ALA A 564 20.99 -12.68 4.56
C ALA A 564 20.02 -11.73 3.84
N ALA A 565 18.75 -11.70 4.27
CA ALA A 565 17.72 -10.82 3.72
C ALA A 565 18.09 -9.34 3.94
N ILE A 566 18.54 -8.98 5.14
CA ILE A 566 19.05 -7.66 5.47
C ILE A 566 20.22 -7.28 4.55
N GLY A 567 21.17 -8.19 4.34
CA GLY A 567 22.32 -7.98 3.47
C GLY A 567 21.92 -7.74 2.01
N GLN A 568 20.96 -8.50 1.49
CA GLN A 568 20.41 -8.33 0.14
C GLN A 568 19.70 -6.97 -0.02
N VAL A 569 18.86 -6.58 0.95
CA VAL A 569 18.20 -5.28 0.95
C VAL A 569 19.23 -4.15 0.94
N ALA A 570 20.25 -4.21 1.82
CA ALA A 570 21.29 -3.20 1.87
C ALA A 570 22.07 -3.07 0.55
N LYS A 571 22.37 -4.20 -0.11
CA LYS A 571 23.03 -4.22 -1.43
C LYS A 571 22.14 -3.63 -2.53
N SER A 572 20.85 -3.98 -2.55
CA SER A 572 19.90 -3.45 -3.54
C SER A 572 19.76 -1.93 -3.46
N ILE A 573 19.82 -1.36 -2.24
CA ILE A 573 19.72 0.09 -2.03
C ILE A 573 21.00 0.79 -2.52
N LEU A 574 22.18 0.20 -2.30
CA LEU A 574 23.46 0.69 -2.84
C LEU A 574 23.48 0.71 -4.37
N GLU A 575 22.82 -0.26 -5.02
CA GLU A 575 22.74 -0.37 -6.47
C GLU A 575 21.62 0.49 -7.08
N SER A 576 20.61 0.88 -6.29
CA SER A 576 19.48 1.70 -6.74
C SER A 576 19.88 3.18 -6.89
N LYS A 577 19.86 3.70 -8.12
CA LYS A 577 20.04 5.14 -8.41
C LYS A 577 18.73 5.92 -8.25
N VAL A 578 18.05 5.78 -7.12
CA VAL A 578 16.79 6.53 -6.87
C VAL A 578 17.13 7.90 -6.31
N GLU A 579 17.13 8.91 -7.17
CA GLU A 579 17.64 10.27 -6.93
C GLU A 579 16.85 11.14 -5.93
N LYS A 580 15.78 10.65 -5.29
CA LYS A 580 14.87 11.52 -4.50
C LYS A 580 14.69 11.17 -3.02
N THR A 581 15.17 10.02 -2.54
CA THR A 581 14.91 9.58 -1.15
C THR A 581 16.19 9.14 -0.46
N HIS A 582 16.38 9.57 0.79
CA HIS A 582 17.58 9.25 1.55
C HIS A 582 17.73 7.72 1.76
N PRO A 583 18.93 7.12 1.60
CA PRO A 583 19.13 5.67 1.70
C PRO A 583 18.64 5.03 3.01
N LEU A 584 18.74 5.75 4.14
CA LEU A 584 18.23 5.27 5.43
C LEU A 584 16.69 5.20 5.51
N ALA A 585 15.98 6.08 4.78
CA ALA A 585 14.52 6.05 4.72
C ALA A 585 14.05 4.88 3.84
N LEU A 586 14.73 4.65 2.70
CA LEU A 586 14.50 3.48 1.85
C LEU A 586 14.78 2.18 2.60
N LEU A 587 15.90 2.13 3.34
CA LEU A 587 16.26 0.99 4.18
C LEU A 587 15.17 0.69 5.22
N ALA A 588 14.67 1.70 5.92
CA ALA A 588 13.62 1.51 6.91
C ALA A 588 12.34 0.89 6.31
N ASN A 589 11.90 1.41 5.17
CA ASN A 589 10.73 0.91 4.46
C ASN A 589 10.90 -0.53 3.97
N GLN A 590 12.07 -0.89 3.44
CA GLN A 590 12.34 -2.26 3.00
C GLN A 590 12.45 -3.23 4.18
N LEU A 591 13.09 -2.84 5.28
CA LEU A 591 13.16 -3.66 6.50
C LEU A 591 11.77 -3.88 7.12
N ARG A 592 10.87 -2.90 7.03
CA ARG A 592 9.47 -3.06 7.43
C ARG A 592 8.76 -4.15 6.63
N LEU A 593 8.98 -4.21 5.31
CA LEU A 593 8.42 -5.28 4.47
C LEU A 593 9.00 -6.66 4.85
N VAL A 594 10.28 -6.74 5.19
CA VAL A 594 10.89 -7.98 5.71
C VAL A 594 10.22 -8.40 7.02
N ALA A 595 10.01 -7.46 7.95
CA ALA A 595 9.32 -7.72 9.21
C ALA A 595 7.88 -8.21 9.02
N GLU A 596 7.14 -7.61 8.09
CA GLU A 596 5.78 -8.02 7.74
C GLU A 596 5.73 -9.43 7.13
N ARG A 597 6.68 -9.77 6.26
CA ARG A 597 6.80 -11.15 5.72
C ARG A 597 7.12 -12.16 6.80
N GLU A 598 8.02 -11.82 7.72
CA GLU A 598 8.39 -12.67 8.85
C GLU A 598 7.17 -13.00 9.71
N MET A 599 6.37 -11.99 10.07
CA MET A 599 5.17 -12.17 10.87
C MET A 599 4.07 -12.96 10.14
N ASN A 600 3.84 -12.67 8.86
CA ASN A 600 2.66 -13.17 8.14
C ASN A 600 2.89 -14.54 7.47
N ILE A 601 4.12 -14.86 7.08
CA ILE A 601 4.43 -16.05 6.28
C ILE A 601 5.20 -17.08 7.10
N PHE A 602 6.30 -16.68 7.72
CA PHE A 602 7.27 -17.61 8.33
C PHE A 602 6.93 -17.93 9.79
N PHE A 603 6.60 -16.92 10.59
CA PHE A 603 6.25 -17.09 12.00
C PHE A 603 5.08 -18.06 12.24
N PRO A 604 3.96 -18.04 11.49
CA PRO A 604 2.85 -18.97 11.73
C PRO A 604 3.25 -20.45 11.58
N VAL A 605 4.25 -20.73 10.74
CA VAL A 605 4.84 -22.06 10.62
C VAL A 605 5.72 -22.33 11.83
N PHE A 606 6.71 -21.46 12.12
CA PHE A 606 7.65 -21.68 13.22
C PHE A 606 7.04 -21.64 14.63
N ARG A 607 5.87 -21.04 14.82
CA ARG A 607 5.19 -20.83 16.11
C ARG A 607 5.11 -22.09 16.98
N HIS A 608 4.92 -23.27 16.37
CA HIS A 608 4.78 -24.54 17.09
C HIS A 608 6.11 -25.09 17.63
N TRP A 609 7.23 -24.72 17.00
CA TRP A 609 8.55 -25.26 17.30
C TRP A 609 9.46 -24.25 18.02
N SER A 610 9.32 -22.96 17.72
CA SER A 610 10.10 -21.88 18.33
C SER A 610 9.26 -20.59 18.39
N PRO A 611 8.52 -20.37 19.49
CA PRO A 611 7.73 -19.13 19.64
C PRO A 611 8.63 -17.88 19.68
N GLU A 612 9.88 -18.02 20.11
CA GLU A 612 10.90 -16.94 20.14
C GLU A 612 11.43 -16.54 18.74
N SER A 613 11.07 -17.25 17.67
CA SER A 613 11.58 -16.95 16.31
C SER A 613 11.34 -15.50 15.89
N ILE A 614 10.12 -15.00 16.06
CA ILE A 614 9.77 -13.62 15.68
C ILE A 614 10.47 -12.57 16.54
N THR A 615 10.69 -12.83 17.84
CA THR A 615 11.39 -11.88 18.72
C THR A 615 12.86 -11.74 18.32
N ILE A 616 13.50 -12.85 17.93
CA ILE A 616 14.85 -12.88 17.37
C ILE A 616 14.90 -12.07 16.06
N SER A 617 13.98 -12.30 15.12
CA SER A 617 13.94 -11.57 13.85
C SER A 617 13.78 -10.06 14.03
N MET A 618 12.83 -9.63 14.89
CA MET A 618 12.62 -8.21 15.18
C MET A 618 13.87 -7.59 15.85
N GLN A 619 14.52 -8.30 16.77
CA GLN A 619 15.74 -7.83 17.42
C GLN A 619 16.89 -7.66 16.41
N ARG A 620 17.08 -8.59 15.47
CA ARG A 620 18.11 -8.51 14.43
C ARG A 620 17.86 -7.34 13.47
N LEU A 621 16.62 -7.16 13.01
CA LEU A 621 16.22 -6.02 12.18
C LEU A 621 16.47 -4.69 12.89
N HIS A 622 16.06 -4.59 14.16
CA HIS A 622 16.24 -3.42 15.00
C HIS A 622 17.73 -3.11 15.25
N GLN A 623 18.56 -4.11 15.56
CA GLN A 623 20.00 -3.91 15.76
C GLN A 623 20.68 -3.41 14.48
N PHE A 624 20.37 -4.02 13.33
CA PHE A 624 20.99 -3.64 12.06
C PHE A 624 20.65 -2.21 11.63
N TYR A 625 19.39 -1.81 11.76
CA TYR A 625 18.97 -0.46 11.43
C TYR A 625 19.53 0.56 12.43
N GLY A 626 19.49 0.24 13.73
CA GLY A 626 19.99 1.08 14.82
C GLY A 626 21.47 1.44 14.68
N GLN A 627 22.32 0.50 14.27
CA GLN A 627 23.75 0.76 14.02
C GLN A 627 24.00 1.88 13.00
N ARG A 628 23.08 2.06 12.03
CA ARG A 628 23.16 3.10 10.99
C ARG A 628 22.38 4.36 11.34
N LEU A 629 21.26 4.21 12.04
CA LEU A 629 20.39 5.31 12.45
C LEU A 629 21.00 6.14 13.60
N ILE A 630 21.57 5.51 14.62
CA ILE A 630 22.06 6.22 15.82
C ILE A 630 23.10 7.30 15.48
N PRO A 631 24.11 7.06 14.61
CA PRO A 631 25.02 8.13 14.17
C PRO A 631 24.32 9.27 13.44
N PHE A 632 23.31 8.97 12.62
CA PHE A 632 22.51 9.97 11.91
C PHE A 632 21.73 10.84 12.90
N LEU A 633 21.04 10.25 13.88
CA LEU A 633 20.26 10.97 14.90
C LEU A 633 21.11 11.96 15.70
N LYS A 634 22.37 11.63 15.99
CA LYS A 634 23.30 12.53 16.69
C LYS A 634 23.70 13.76 15.85
N GLY A 635 23.57 13.69 14.53
CA GLY A 635 23.91 14.78 13.61
C GLY A 635 22.73 15.67 13.22
N VAL A 636 21.49 15.30 13.57
CA VAL A 636 20.30 16.10 13.23
C VAL A 636 20.14 17.25 14.21
N SER A 637 20.21 18.48 13.70
CA SER A 637 19.98 19.72 14.46
C SER A 637 18.81 20.56 13.94
N SER A 638 18.28 20.26 12.76
CA SER A 638 17.18 21.00 12.13
C SER A 638 16.40 20.12 11.14
N LEU A 639 15.22 20.59 10.71
CA LEU A 639 14.33 19.86 9.80
C LEU A 639 14.80 19.96 8.32
N SER A 640 15.98 19.39 8.02
CA SER A 640 16.53 19.26 6.67
C SER A 640 15.70 18.31 5.79
N GLU A 641 15.89 18.35 4.47
CA GLU A 641 15.21 17.42 3.54
C GLU A 641 15.50 15.95 3.87
N GLU A 642 16.75 15.65 4.28
CA GLU A 642 17.16 14.34 4.75
C GLU A 642 16.41 13.93 6.03
N ALA A 643 16.36 14.82 7.03
CA ALA A 643 15.68 14.58 8.30
C ALA A 643 14.17 14.35 8.11
N ARG A 644 13.52 15.11 7.20
CA ARG A 644 12.09 14.94 6.85
C ARG A 644 11.79 13.57 6.25
N SER A 645 12.75 12.96 5.58
CA SER A 645 12.56 11.61 5.01
C SER A 645 12.92 10.49 5.99
N VAL A 646 13.98 10.67 6.78
CA VAL A 646 14.53 9.60 7.63
C VAL A 646 13.80 9.47 8.95
N LEU A 647 13.52 10.57 9.65
CA LEU A 647 12.91 10.51 10.99
C LEU A 647 11.53 9.82 10.98
N PRO A 648 10.62 10.11 10.03
CA PRO A 648 9.31 9.45 10.02
C PRO A 648 9.42 7.97 9.64
N ALA A 649 10.23 7.64 8.64
CA ALA A 649 10.45 6.26 8.22
C ALA A 649 11.08 5.42 9.33
N ALA A 650 12.03 5.99 10.08
CA ALA A 650 12.65 5.37 11.25
C ALA A 650 11.63 5.15 12.38
N PHE A 651 10.78 6.15 12.65
CA PHE A 651 9.75 6.07 13.70
C PHE A 651 8.72 4.99 13.39
N MET A 652 8.23 4.94 12.15
CA MET A 652 7.29 3.90 11.71
C MET A 652 7.90 2.50 11.81
N LEU A 653 9.17 2.33 11.45
CA LEU A 653 9.86 1.05 11.59
C LEU A 653 9.98 0.66 13.08
N ASP A 654 10.45 1.55 13.93
CA ASP A 654 10.64 1.30 15.37
C ASP A 654 9.32 0.90 16.04
N GLN A 655 8.25 1.65 15.79
CA GLN A 655 6.92 1.35 16.30
C GLN A 655 6.42 -0.01 15.79
N LYS A 656 6.61 -0.33 14.51
CA LYS A 656 6.16 -1.60 13.93
C LYS A 656 6.94 -2.78 14.50
N LEU A 657 8.26 -2.68 14.62
CA LEU A 657 9.10 -3.72 15.23
C LEU A 657 8.73 -3.90 16.71
N GLY A 658 8.53 -2.81 17.45
CA GLY A 658 8.10 -2.85 18.85
C GLY A 658 6.72 -3.48 19.05
N GLN A 659 5.74 -3.17 18.19
CA GLN A 659 4.41 -3.80 18.18
C GLN A 659 4.50 -5.31 17.92
N LEU A 660 5.21 -5.72 16.87
CA LEU A 660 5.39 -7.13 16.52
C LEU A 660 6.09 -7.90 17.64
N TYR A 661 7.15 -7.33 18.18
CA TYR A 661 7.89 -7.89 19.31
C TYR A 661 7.00 -8.06 20.56
N THR A 662 6.18 -7.06 20.88
CA THR A 662 5.28 -7.10 22.06
C THR A 662 4.15 -8.10 21.88
N SER A 663 3.51 -8.13 20.71
CA SER A 663 2.41 -9.06 20.42
C SER A 663 2.84 -10.53 20.53
N ALA A 664 4.07 -10.84 20.10
CA ALA A 664 4.62 -12.18 20.20
C ALA A 664 4.99 -12.56 21.65
N PHE A 665 5.39 -11.59 22.47
CA PHE A 665 5.75 -11.81 23.87
C PHE A 665 4.53 -12.05 24.77
N GLU A 666 3.42 -11.34 24.51
CA GLU A 666 2.16 -11.51 25.25
C GLU A 666 1.55 -12.91 25.08
N GLU A 667 1.76 -13.56 23.94
CA GLU A 667 1.36 -14.96 23.72
C GLU A 667 2.23 -15.99 24.47
N GLN A 668 3.45 -15.61 24.93
CA GLN A 668 4.44 -16.53 25.50
C GLN A 668 4.39 -16.65 27.03
N THR A 669 3.91 -15.63 27.74
CA THR A 669 4.03 -15.56 29.21
C THR A 669 2.69 -15.35 29.92
N ALA A 670 2.01 -16.47 30.25
CA ALA A 670 0.95 -16.51 31.27
C ALA A 670 1.51 -16.50 32.71
N HIS A 671 2.84 -16.51 32.88
CA HIS A 671 3.51 -16.53 34.18
C HIS A 671 4.60 -15.46 34.26
N HIS A 672 4.58 -14.73 35.37
CA HIS A 672 5.39 -13.57 35.72
C HIS A 672 6.89 -13.72 35.41
N SER A 673 7.36 -13.09 34.33
CA SER A 673 8.78 -12.77 34.13
C SER A 673 8.93 -11.40 33.45
N VAL A 674 9.96 -10.67 33.85
CA VAL A 674 10.29 -9.30 33.42
C VAL A 674 10.29 -9.18 31.89
N ARG A 675 9.51 -8.24 31.35
CA ARG A 675 9.38 -7.91 29.92
C ARG A 675 10.76 -7.50 29.37
N PRO A 676 11.42 -8.26 28.47
CA PRO A 676 12.61 -7.78 27.79
C PRO A 676 12.15 -6.74 26.76
N TYR A 677 12.29 -5.45 27.07
CA TYR A 677 11.84 -4.35 26.22
C TYR A 677 12.81 -4.16 25.04
N LEU A 678 12.28 -4.00 23.83
CA LEU A 678 13.09 -3.51 22.71
C LEU A 678 13.32 -2.00 22.93
N ASP A 679 14.58 -1.62 23.20
CA ASP A 679 14.94 -0.23 23.43
C ASP A 679 14.68 0.61 22.17
N HIS A 680 13.59 1.37 22.18
CA HIS A 680 13.20 2.25 21.08
C HIS A 680 14.31 3.28 20.82
N TYR A 681 14.45 3.74 19.57
CA TYR A 681 15.53 4.66 19.18
C TYR A 681 15.41 6.07 19.77
N GLN A 682 14.39 6.34 20.58
CA GLN A 682 14.12 7.64 21.23
C GLN A 682 13.99 8.79 20.23
N ILE A 683 13.41 8.51 19.05
CA ILE A 683 13.21 9.51 17.98
C ILE A 683 12.44 10.73 18.50
N GLU A 684 11.49 10.51 19.41
CA GLU A 684 10.73 11.55 20.12
C GLU A 684 11.61 12.64 20.76
N LYS A 685 12.74 12.25 21.38
CA LYS A 685 13.64 13.20 22.04
C LYS A 685 14.43 14.05 21.06
N VAL A 686 14.67 13.54 19.85
CA VAL A 686 15.39 14.26 18.79
C VAL A 686 14.41 15.11 17.99
N SER A 687 13.23 14.58 17.66
CA SER A 687 12.24 15.27 16.83
C SER A 687 11.51 16.37 17.57
N GLY A 688 11.25 16.25 18.88
CA GLY A 688 10.48 17.23 19.66
C GLY A 688 11.00 18.67 19.51
N PRO A 689 12.27 18.97 19.87
CA PRO A 689 12.83 20.31 19.69
C PRO A 689 12.79 20.81 18.25
N ILE A 690 13.01 19.92 17.27
CA ILE A 690 13.03 20.26 15.84
C ILE A 690 11.63 20.66 15.34
N ILE A 691 10.60 19.92 15.77
CA ILE A 691 9.21 20.23 15.43
C ILE A 691 8.82 21.56 16.07
N LEU A 692 9.21 21.78 17.33
CA LEU A 692 8.92 23.04 18.02
C LEU A 692 9.59 24.24 17.32
N ASP A 693 10.87 24.13 16.96
CA ASP A 693 11.58 25.17 16.20
C ASP A 693 10.92 25.43 14.84
N TRP A 694 10.42 24.39 14.15
CA TRP A 694 9.67 24.55 12.92
C TRP A 694 8.34 25.30 13.15
N VAL A 695 7.57 24.92 14.17
CA VAL A 695 6.30 25.59 14.53
C VAL A 695 6.56 27.05 14.89
N ILE A 696 7.59 27.35 15.67
CA ILE A 696 8.00 28.74 15.99
C ILE A 696 8.36 29.51 14.72
N GLY A 697 9.07 28.88 13.77
CA GLY A 697 9.37 29.48 12.47
C GLY A 697 8.13 29.81 11.65
N GLN A 698 7.13 28.91 11.64
CA GLN A 698 5.84 29.15 10.96
C GLN A 698 5.05 30.28 11.62
N HIS A 699 5.07 30.36 12.95
CA HIS A 699 4.29 31.36 13.70
C HIS A 699 4.58 32.79 13.25
N ALA A 700 5.87 33.18 13.18
CA ALA A 700 6.27 34.52 12.78
C ALA A 700 5.87 34.84 11.32
N HIS A 701 6.02 33.86 10.42
CA HIS A 701 5.70 34.02 9.01
C HIS A 701 4.18 34.20 8.80
N ILE A 702 3.35 33.37 9.44
CA ILE A 702 1.89 33.43 9.30
C ILE A 702 1.34 34.73 9.88
N LEU A 703 1.87 35.20 11.02
CA LEU A 703 1.44 36.48 11.60
C LEU A 703 1.77 37.68 10.70
N GLU A 704 2.99 37.72 10.15
CA GLU A 704 3.38 38.79 9.23
C GLU A 704 2.53 38.76 7.95
N TRP A 705 2.31 37.56 7.41
CA TRP A 705 1.52 37.34 6.21
C TRP A 705 0.05 37.74 6.43
N THR A 706 -0.55 37.35 7.55
CA THR A 706 -1.92 37.73 7.95
C THR A 706 -2.06 39.25 8.01
N GLY A 707 -1.04 39.92 8.54
CA GLY A 707 -1.00 41.37 8.58
C GLY A 707 -0.99 42.00 7.18
N ARG A 708 -0.05 41.56 6.33
CA ARG A 708 0.11 42.09 4.96
C ARG A 708 -1.14 41.91 4.11
N VAL A 709 -1.82 40.76 4.22
CA VAL A 709 -3.02 40.48 3.43
C VAL A 709 -4.21 41.33 3.86
N LEU A 710 -4.33 41.61 5.16
CA LEU A 710 -5.35 42.54 5.63
C LEU A 710 -5.06 43.99 5.21
N ASP A 711 -3.78 44.38 5.17
CA ASP A 711 -3.37 45.73 4.76
C ASP A 711 -3.61 45.99 3.25
N LEU A 712 -3.75 44.92 2.44
CA LEU A 712 -4.07 44.96 1.00
C LEU A 712 -5.57 44.75 0.71
N GLU A 713 -6.41 44.59 1.73
CA GLU A 713 -7.82 44.23 1.55
C GLU A 713 -8.69 45.45 1.24
N ASP A 714 -9.37 45.41 0.08
CA ASP A 714 -10.27 46.47 -0.38
C ASP A 714 -11.72 46.35 0.14
N TRP A 715 -12.07 45.18 0.73
CA TRP A 715 -13.39 44.83 1.26
C TRP A 715 -14.48 44.69 0.19
N GLU A 716 -14.12 44.09 -0.94
CA GLU A 716 -15.04 43.70 -2.00
C GLU A 716 -15.47 42.22 -1.85
N PRO A 717 -16.67 41.83 -2.30
CA PRO A 717 -17.09 40.43 -2.29
C PRO A 717 -16.20 39.59 -3.22
N LEU A 718 -15.77 38.42 -2.75
CA LEU A 718 -14.98 37.48 -3.58
C LEU A 718 -15.73 37.06 -4.86
N SER A 719 -17.04 36.80 -4.74
CA SER A 719 -17.92 36.51 -5.89
C SER A 719 -19.38 36.77 -5.54
N PHE A 720 -20.28 36.64 -6.52
CA PHE A 720 -21.73 36.78 -6.29
C PHE A 720 -22.28 35.80 -5.24
N HIS A 721 -21.72 34.58 -5.18
CA HIS A 721 -22.12 33.55 -4.22
C HIS A 721 -21.32 33.59 -2.91
N GLN A 722 -20.12 34.17 -2.94
CA GLN A 722 -19.22 34.25 -1.78
C GLN A 722 -18.99 35.72 -1.43
N ARG A 723 -19.84 36.23 -0.53
CA ARG A 723 -19.90 37.64 -0.12
C ARG A 723 -18.97 37.98 1.05
N GLN A 724 -17.93 37.17 1.26
CA GLN A 724 -16.87 37.40 2.24
C GLN A 724 -15.61 37.96 1.59
N ALA A 725 -14.71 38.54 2.40
CA ALA A 725 -13.43 39.07 1.95
C ALA A 725 -12.48 37.96 1.48
N ALA A 726 -11.59 38.27 0.54
CA ALA A 726 -10.60 37.32 0.04
C ALA A 726 -9.51 37.00 1.09
N SER A 727 -9.13 38.00 1.88
CA SER A 727 -8.11 37.89 2.94
C SER A 727 -8.36 36.74 3.90
N ILE A 728 -9.59 36.59 4.40
CA ILE A 728 -9.87 35.55 5.40
C ILE A 728 -9.77 34.13 4.84
N ILE A 729 -10.12 33.94 3.57
CA ILE A 729 -10.07 32.62 2.92
C ILE A 729 -8.62 32.15 2.86
N GLU A 730 -7.73 33.06 2.49
CA GLU A 730 -6.31 32.76 2.37
C GLU A 730 -5.63 32.57 3.74
N VAL A 731 -6.07 33.31 4.78
CA VAL A 731 -5.66 33.04 6.18
C VAL A 731 -6.03 31.62 6.59
N PHE A 732 -7.28 31.18 6.40
CA PHE A 732 -7.69 29.81 6.72
C PHE A 732 -6.94 28.78 5.87
N ARG A 733 -6.73 29.05 4.57
CA ARG A 733 -5.95 28.16 3.69
C ARG A 733 -4.54 27.92 4.22
N ILE A 734 -3.86 28.96 4.68
CA ILE A 734 -2.50 28.85 5.24
C ILE A 734 -2.51 28.14 6.59
N LEU A 735 -3.50 28.39 7.44
CA LEU A 735 -3.65 27.67 8.71
C LEU A 735 -3.88 26.17 8.47
N GLU A 736 -4.79 25.82 7.56
CA GLU A 736 -5.05 24.43 7.15
C GLU A 736 -3.81 23.77 6.54
N GLU A 737 -3.10 24.47 5.64
CA GLU A 737 -1.85 23.97 5.07
C GLU A 737 -0.78 23.73 6.14
N THR A 738 -0.70 24.60 7.15
CA THR A 738 0.24 24.45 8.28
C THR A 738 -0.12 23.26 9.16
N VAL A 739 -1.42 23.06 9.43
CA VAL A 739 -1.95 21.89 10.14
C VAL A 739 -1.59 20.62 9.36
N ASP A 740 -1.88 20.58 8.06
CA ASP A 740 -1.58 19.44 7.19
C ASP A 740 -0.08 19.15 7.10
N GLN A 741 0.76 20.17 7.02
CA GLN A 741 2.21 20.00 7.04
C GLN A 741 2.71 19.42 8.37
N LEU A 742 2.19 19.89 9.51
CA LEU A 742 2.57 19.40 10.83
C LEU A 742 2.21 17.92 11.02
N PHE A 743 0.96 17.55 10.75
CA PHE A 743 0.50 16.17 10.88
C PHE A 743 1.06 15.26 9.78
N GLY A 744 1.30 15.80 8.58
CA GLY A 744 1.91 15.10 7.45
C GLY A 744 3.39 14.73 7.65
N MET A 745 4.08 15.33 8.64
CA MET A 745 5.43 14.91 9.00
C MET A 745 5.50 13.47 9.52
N ASN A 746 4.39 12.86 9.99
CA ASN A 746 4.36 11.51 10.56
C ASN A 746 5.41 11.30 11.68
N LEU A 747 5.64 12.35 12.46
CA LEU A 747 6.53 12.34 13.63
C LEU A 747 5.70 12.29 14.92
N PRO A 748 6.28 11.79 16.02
CA PRO A 748 5.60 11.80 17.30
C PRO A 748 5.38 13.25 17.77
N LEU A 749 4.13 13.57 18.06
CA LEU A 749 3.71 14.87 18.59
C LEU A 749 3.29 14.72 20.05
N ASP A 750 3.62 15.72 20.86
CA ASP A 750 3.20 15.82 22.26
C ASP A 750 2.27 17.03 22.46
N ILE A 751 1.76 17.18 23.69
CA ILE A 751 0.84 18.27 24.05
C ILE A 751 1.48 19.65 23.83
N THR A 752 2.80 19.79 23.98
CA THR A 752 3.49 21.07 23.77
C THR A 752 3.48 21.49 22.30
N HIS A 753 3.62 20.53 21.36
CA HIS A 753 3.48 20.80 19.93
C HIS A 753 2.04 21.21 19.57
N LEU A 754 1.04 20.55 20.16
CA LEU A 754 -0.36 20.91 19.97
C LEU A 754 -0.66 22.31 20.52
N GLN A 755 -0.17 22.64 21.72
CA GLN A 755 -0.28 23.97 22.31
C GLN A 755 0.36 25.03 21.41
N ALA A 756 1.54 24.75 20.85
CA ALA A 756 2.22 25.66 19.94
C ALA A 756 1.42 25.86 18.63
N LEU A 757 0.83 24.81 18.06
CA LEU A 757 -0.07 24.92 16.90
C LEU A 757 -1.31 25.75 17.22
N LEU A 758 -2.01 25.45 18.32
CA LEU A 758 -3.21 26.19 18.74
C LEU A 758 -2.88 27.66 19.02
N SER A 759 -1.68 27.94 19.54
CA SER A 759 -1.16 29.30 19.69
C SER A 759 -1.02 30.01 18.35
N ILE A 760 -0.52 29.35 17.29
CA ILE A 760 -0.46 29.94 15.93
C ILE A 760 -1.87 30.30 15.45
N VAL A 761 -2.82 29.37 15.54
CA VAL A 761 -4.20 29.59 15.11
C VAL A 761 -4.82 30.76 15.88
N PHE A 762 -4.63 30.78 17.19
CA PHE A 762 -5.11 31.85 18.06
C PHE A 762 -4.57 33.21 17.64
N HIS A 763 -3.24 33.38 17.63
CA HIS A 763 -2.64 34.70 17.35
C HIS A 763 -2.92 35.18 15.93
N SER A 764 -3.05 34.27 14.96
CA SER A 764 -3.36 34.64 13.57
C SER A 764 -4.80 35.16 13.45
N LEU A 765 -5.78 34.44 14.00
CA LEU A 765 -7.19 34.84 13.92
C LEU A 765 -7.51 36.01 14.86
N ASP A 766 -6.95 36.03 16.07
CA ASP A 766 -7.09 37.15 17.01
C ASP A 766 -6.45 38.43 16.46
N GLY A 767 -5.26 38.32 15.86
CA GLY A 767 -4.60 39.42 15.16
C GLY A 767 -5.44 39.97 14.00
N TYR A 768 -6.08 39.08 13.23
CA TYR A 768 -7.01 39.46 12.18
C TYR A 768 -8.23 40.21 12.74
N LEU A 769 -8.92 39.63 13.73
CA LEU A 769 -10.11 40.21 14.36
C LEU A 769 -9.82 41.56 15.03
N SER A 770 -8.71 41.66 15.77
CA SER A 770 -8.27 42.88 16.43
C SER A 770 -8.01 44.01 15.43
N ARG A 771 -7.39 43.72 14.28
CA ARG A 771 -7.19 44.75 13.24
C ARG A 771 -8.51 45.17 12.59
N VAL A 772 -9.43 44.25 12.31
CA VAL A 772 -10.78 44.59 11.80
C VAL A 772 -11.51 45.51 12.77
N LEU A 773 -11.43 45.23 14.07
CA LEU A 773 -12.02 46.05 15.12
C LEU A 773 -11.38 47.45 15.18
N ASN A 774 -10.05 47.54 15.09
CA ASN A 774 -9.30 48.81 15.14
C ASN A 774 -9.56 49.73 13.92
N GLN A 775 -10.07 49.18 12.82
CA GLN A 775 -10.48 49.95 11.64
C GLN A 775 -11.91 50.53 11.76
N LEU A 776 -12.66 50.23 12.83
CA LEU A 776 -13.99 50.79 13.05
C LEU A 776 -13.95 52.18 13.72
N VAL A 777 -15.01 52.96 13.55
CA VAL A 777 -15.21 54.27 14.17
C VAL A 777 -16.29 54.16 15.26
N GLU A 778 -16.14 54.91 16.35
CA GLU A 778 -17.17 54.95 17.40
C GLU A 778 -18.49 55.52 16.88
N LYS A 779 -19.62 54.88 17.24
CA LYS A 779 -20.99 55.27 16.88
C LYS A 779 -21.28 56.77 17.15
N ASN A 780 -20.63 57.33 18.18
CA ASN A 780 -20.81 58.72 18.61
C ASN A 780 -20.46 59.75 17.53
N HIS A 781 -19.55 59.43 16.60
CA HIS A 781 -19.16 60.34 15.53
C HIS A 781 -20.16 60.43 14.37
N LEU A 782 -21.11 59.49 14.28
CA LEU A 782 -22.14 59.48 13.24
C LEU A 782 -23.32 60.41 13.56
N TYR A 783 -23.57 60.70 14.84
CA TYR A 783 -24.73 61.49 15.23
C TYR A 783 -24.58 62.97 14.87
N PRO A 784 -25.66 63.63 14.40
CA PRO A 784 -25.67 65.07 14.22
C PRO A 784 -25.56 65.79 15.57
N SER A 785 -24.96 66.98 15.55
CA SER A 785 -24.94 67.85 16.72
C SER A 785 -26.35 68.27 17.11
N ALA A 786 -26.67 68.19 18.41
CA ALA A 786 -27.99 68.59 18.89
C ALA A 786 -28.18 70.12 18.70
N PRO A 787 -29.25 70.56 18.02
CA PRO A 787 -29.54 71.97 17.86
C PRO A 787 -29.84 72.63 19.21
N PRO A 788 -29.66 73.96 19.33
CA PRO A 788 -29.92 74.64 20.58
C PRO A 788 -31.41 74.62 20.95
N LEU A 789 -31.68 74.49 22.24
CA LEU A 789 -33.05 74.49 22.76
C LEU A 789 -33.68 75.87 22.64
N THR A 790 -34.77 75.97 21.89
CA THR A 790 -35.58 77.18 21.72
C THR A 790 -36.99 76.96 22.26
N ARG A 791 -37.67 78.04 22.65
CA ARG A 791 -39.11 78.00 22.96
C ARG A 791 -39.92 78.42 21.74
N TYR A 792 -41.09 77.79 21.57
CA TYR A 792 -42.02 78.10 20.48
C TYR A 792 -42.49 79.58 20.48
N THR A 793 -42.58 80.17 19.28
CA THR A 793 -43.21 81.47 19.03
C THR A 793 -44.14 81.45 17.81
N GLU A 794 -45.30 82.08 17.98
CA GLU A 794 -46.32 82.25 16.94
C GLU A 794 -46.05 83.56 16.18
N THR A 795 -45.21 83.50 15.14
CA THR A 795 -44.93 84.65 14.26
C THR A 795 -45.75 84.57 12.98
N VAL A 796 -46.47 85.64 12.64
CA VAL A 796 -47.43 85.75 11.52
C VAL A 796 -46.75 86.06 10.16
N ILE A 797 -45.42 86.22 10.13
CA ILE A 797 -44.66 86.52 8.91
C ILE A 797 -43.79 85.30 8.54
N PRO A 798 -43.93 84.71 7.33
CA PRO A 798 -43.11 83.58 6.91
C PRO A 798 -41.72 84.08 6.51
N ILE A 799 -40.77 84.02 7.42
CA ILE A 799 -39.35 84.23 7.10
C ILE A 799 -38.83 82.92 6.53
N ILE A 800 -38.34 82.95 5.28
CA ILE A 800 -37.71 81.82 4.60
C ILE A 800 -36.46 81.43 5.39
N LYS A 801 -36.56 80.35 6.19
CA LYS A 801 -35.41 79.75 6.89
C LYS A 801 -34.51 79.07 5.86
N LYS A 802 -33.50 79.79 5.38
CA LYS A 802 -32.54 79.30 4.39
C LYS A 802 -31.53 78.38 5.08
N ARG A 803 -31.35 77.16 4.55
CA ARG A 803 -30.39 76.15 5.04
C ARG A 803 -28.95 76.67 5.09
N LEU A 804 -28.23 76.34 6.16
CA LEU A 804 -26.97 75.58 6.08
C LEU A 804 -26.62 75.01 7.48
N ASN A 805 -26.60 73.68 7.61
CA ASN A 805 -26.16 73.02 8.84
C ASN A 805 -24.70 73.35 9.15
N GLU A 806 -24.42 73.76 10.38
CA GLU A 806 -23.08 73.64 10.95
C GLU A 806 -22.72 72.15 11.01
N TYR A 807 -21.83 71.71 10.12
CA TYR A 807 -21.15 70.43 10.30
C TYR A 807 -20.24 70.59 11.53
N THR A 808 -20.40 69.72 12.51
CA THR A 808 -19.39 69.50 13.54
C THR A 808 -18.06 69.26 12.82
N VAL A 809 -17.04 70.06 13.12
CA VAL A 809 -15.67 69.84 12.60
C VAL A 809 -15.18 68.51 13.18
N LEU A 810 -15.39 67.43 12.43
CA LEU A 810 -14.75 66.13 12.69
C LEU A 810 -13.27 66.26 12.33
N ASP A 811 -12.41 65.53 13.06
CA ASP A 811 -11.01 65.38 12.68
C ASP A 811 -10.92 64.76 11.28
N ASP A 812 -10.08 65.32 10.39
CA ASP A 812 -10.00 64.92 8.97
C ASP A 812 -9.74 63.41 8.85
N ASN A 813 -8.93 62.84 9.75
CA ASN A 813 -8.65 61.39 9.80
C ASN A 813 -9.89 60.53 10.11
N VAL A 814 -10.82 61.01 10.95
CA VAL A 814 -12.06 60.28 11.28
C VAL A 814 -13.04 60.37 10.12
N LEU A 815 -13.07 61.51 9.44
CA LEU A 815 -13.92 61.72 8.27
C LEU A 815 -13.49 60.84 7.09
N ASP A 816 -12.17 60.73 6.84
CA ASP A 816 -11.64 59.85 5.79
C ASP A 816 -11.99 58.38 6.06
N ARG A 817 -11.82 57.91 7.30
CA ARG A 817 -12.24 56.55 7.71
C ARG A 817 -13.75 56.34 7.55
N LEU A 818 -14.57 57.33 7.89
CA LEU A 818 -16.02 57.25 7.68
C LEU A 818 -16.37 57.21 6.20
N ASN A 819 -15.67 57.93 5.34
CA ASN A 819 -15.87 57.87 3.89
C ASN A 819 -15.49 56.49 3.32
N GLU A 820 -14.46 55.85 3.87
CA GLU A 820 -14.05 54.49 3.49
C GLU A 820 -14.99 53.38 4.01
N LEU A 821 -15.62 53.55 5.18
CA LEU A 821 -16.52 52.55 5.80
C LEU A 821 -17.93 52.52 5.20
N THR A 822 -18.05 52.42 3.88
CA THR A 822 -19.35 52.37 3.19
C THR A 822 -20.18 51.15 3.60
N ILE A 823 -21.51 51.24 3.45
CA ILE A 823 -22.43 50.15 3.77
C ILE A 823 -22.04 48.82 3.12
N PRO A 824 -21.70 48.76 1.80
CA PRO A 824 -21.23 47.53 1.20
C PRO A 824 -20.01 46.92 1.90
N LYS A 825 -19.00 47.74 2.22
CA LYS A 825 -17.78 47.27 2.89
C LYS A 825 -18.05 46.78 4.31
N LEU A 826 -18.96 47.43 5.05
CA LEU A 826 -19.41 46.96 6.36
C LEU A 826 -20.17 45.62 6.27
N CYS A 827 -20.98 45.42 5.23
CA CYS A 827 -21.67 44.16 4.98
C CYS A 827 -20.68 43.02 4.69
N ILE A 828 -19.67 43.25 3.84
CA ILE A 828 -18.62 42.25 3.56
C ILE A 828 -17.83 41.91 4.83
N ARG A 829 -17.51 42.90 5.67
CA ARG A 829 -16.88 42.67 6.98
C ARG A 829 -17.74 41.79 7.89
N LEU A 830 -19.05 42.06 7.96
CA LEU A 830 -19.98 41.27 8.75
C LEU A 830 -20.06 39.82 8.25
N ASN A 831 -20.18 39.62 6.92
CA ASN A 831 -20.16 38.29 6.31
C ASN A 831 -18.85 37.55 6.57
N THR A 832 -17.73 38.26 6.55
CA THR A 832 -16.40 37.73 6.87
C THR A 832 -16.34 37.22 8.31
N LEU A 833 -16.90 37.94 9.28
CA LEU A 833 -16.98 37.47 10.67
C LEU A 833 -17.89 36.25 10.82
N GLN A 834 -18.99 36.19 10.08
CA GLN A 834 -19.87 35.02 10.06
C GLN A 834 -19.19 33.80 9.43
N TYR A 835 -18.39 34.01 8.39
CA TYR A 835 -17.54 32.99 7.79
C TYR A 835 -16.51 32.46 8.80
N ILE A 836 -15.84 33.33 9.56
CA ILE A 836 -14.91 32.93 10.63
C ILE A 836 -15.62 32.04 11.65
N GLN A 837 -16.82 32.41 12.11
CA GLN A 837 -17.56 31.60 13.09
C GLN A 837 -17.86 30.19 12.59
N LYS A 838 -18.19 30.03 11.29
CA LYS A 838 -18.43 28.73 10.66
C LYS A 838 -17.13 27.94 10.49
N GLN A 839 -16.08 28.57 9.94
CA GLN A 839 -14.81 27.90 9.63
C GLN A 839 -14.00 27.50 10.86
N VAL A 840 -14.07 28.27 11.94
CA VAL A 840 -13.41 27.91 13.20
C VAL A 840 -13.87 26.54 13.71
N GLY A 841 -15.16 26.20 13.56
CA GLY A 841 -15.66 24.87 13.93
C GLY A 841 -15.06 23.75 13.08
N LEU A 842 -14.99 23.95 11.75
CA LEU A 842 -14.41 22.98 10.83
C LEU A 842 -12.91 22.79 11.07
N LEU A 843 -12.18 23.87 11.34
CA LEU A 843 -10.76 23.83 11.68
C LEU A 843 -10.52 23.11 13.02
N GLU A 844 -11.34 23.40 14.04
CA GLU A 844 -11.29 22.71 15.34
C GLU A 844 -11.48 21.19 15.15
N ASP A 845 -12.55 20.79 14.44
CA ASP A 845 -12.84 19.38 14.16
C ASP A 845 -11.71 18.72 13.35
N GLY A 846 -11.16 19.41 12.35
CA GLY A 846 -10.04 18.95 11.54
C GLY A 846 -8.78 18.66 12.38
N ILE A 847 -8.38 19.60 13.24
CA ILE A 847 -7.21 19.44 14.12
C ILE A 847 -7.46 18.31 15.13
N ARG A 848 -8.66 18.20 15.71
CA ARG A 848 -9.01 17.11 16.65
C ARG A 848 -8.94 15.73 15.98
N ASN A 849 -9.45 15.60 14.76
CA ASN A 849 -9.40 14.36 13.99
C ASN A 849 -7.96 13.95 13.67
N SER A 850 -7.13 14.90 13.20
CA SER A 850 -5.71 14.65 12.93
C SER A 850 -4.93 14.29 14.21
N TRP A 851 -5.22 14.95 15.32
CA TRP A 851 -4.63 14.63 16.63
C TRP A 851 -4.98 13.23 17.11
N ALA A 852 -6.21 12.77 16.89
CA ALA A 852 -6.64 11.42 17.25
C ALA A 852 -5.90 10.32 16.47
N LEU A 853 -5.50 10.59 15.22
CA LEU A 853 -4.78 9.63 14.36
C LEU A 853 -3.30 9.47 14.74
N VAL A 854 -2.65 10.55 15.19
CA VAL A 854 -1.21 10.52 15.55
C VAL A 854 -0.99 9.94 16.94
N ARG A 855 -2.01 9.90 17.79
CA ARG A 855 -1.87 9.41 19.16
C ARG A 855 -1.57 7.90 19.17
N PRO A 856 -0.42 7.47 19.71
CA PRO A 856 -0.21 6.07 20.00
C PRO A 856 -1.25 5.64 21.05
N SER A 857 -1.84 4.46 20.88
CA SER A 857 -2.66 3.78 21.90
C SER A 857 -1.85 3.35 23.13
N LEU A 858 -0.95 4.21 23.58
CA LEU A 858 -0.09 4.05 24.74
C LEU A 858 -0.95 4.32 25.99
N ASN A 859 -1.93 3.46 26.28
CA ASN A 859 -2.61 3.41 27.60
C ASN A 859 -3.53 2.20 27.84
N GLN A 860 -3.53 1.14 27.03
CA GLN A 860 -4.26 -0.10 27.41
C GLN A 860 -3.49 -1.06 28.33
N GLY A 861 -2.20 -0.81 28.61
CA GLY A 861 -1.35 -1.77 29.34
C GLY A 861 -0.88 -1.38 30.75
N ARG A 862 -1.20 -0.19 31.29
CA ARG A 862 -0.64 0.28 32.58
C ARG A 862 -1.64 0.47 33.71
N ALA A 863 -2.89 0.07 33.54
CA ALA A 863 -3.88 0.07 34.61
C ALA A 863 -3.95 -1.31 35.28
N LYS A 864 -3.00 -1.60 36.19
CA LYS A 864 -3.12 -2.60 37.26
C LYS A 864 -1.85 -2.61 38.13
N GLU A 865 -1.58 -1.50 38.82
CA GLU A 865 -0.88 -1.54 40.10
C GLU A 865 -1.69 -0.69 41.09
N GLU A 866 -1.79 -1.20 42.31
CA GLU A 866 -2.79 -0.87 43.34
C GLU A 866 -2.81 0.61 43.78
N PRO A 867 -3.96 1.10 44.29
CA PRO A 867 -4.07 2.47 44.78
C PRO A 867 -3.43 2.59 46.17
N VAL A 868 -2.41 3.43 46.29
CA VAL A 868 -1.98 3.99 47.58
C VAL A 868 -2.62 5.36 47.70
N GLU A 869 -3.48 5.51 48.71
CA GLU A 869 -4.13 6.75 49.10
C GLU A 869 -3.10 7.85 49.44
N ILE A 870 -3.55 9.11 49.33
CA ILE A 870 -3.02 10.36 49.93
C ILE A 870 -2.27 11.30 48.96
N LEU A 871 -3.02 12.16 48.24
CA LEU A 871 -3.12 13.62 48.43
C LEU A 871 -3.84 14.26 47.23
N GLU A 872 -4.93 14.97 47.52
CA GLU A 872 -5.62 15.88 46.62
C GLU A 872 -4.61 16.90 46.05
N SER A 873 -4.33 16.79 44.76
CA SER A 873 -3.76 17.87 43.94
C SER A 873 -4.39 17.75 42.56
N ASP A 874 -4.94 18.87 42.08
CA ASP A 874 -5.60 19.06 40.79
C ASP A 874 -4.71 18.64 39.61
N SER A 875 -4.66 17.35 39.32
CA SER A 875 -4.05 16.82 38.10
C SER A 875 -5.18 16.39 37.18
N LEU A 876 -5.61 17.31 36.31
CA LEU A 876 -6.49 17.00 35.19
C LEU A 876 -5.91 15.81 34.43
N SER A 877 -6.77 14.87 34.04
CA SER A 877 -6.33 13.80 33.14
C SER A 877 -5.81 14.41 31.84
N HIS A 878 -4.83 13.77 31.19
CA HIS A 878 -4.26 14.26 29.92
C HIS A 878 -5.31 14.53 28.82
N HIS A 879 -6.49 13.91 28.89
CA HIS A 879 -7.60 14.19 27.97
C HIS A 879 -8.31 15.50 28.31
N GLU A 880 -8.63 15.72 29.59
CA GLU A 880 -9.28 16.96 30.05
C GLU A 880 -8.41 18.19 29.77
N ALA A 881 -7.09 18.08 29.95
CA ALA A 881 -6.17 19.16 29.63
C ALA A 881 -6.14 19.50 28.12
N VAL A 882 -6.25 18.50 27.24
CA VAL A 882 -6.32 18.75 25.79
C VAL A 882 -7.65 19.40 25.42
N ASP A 883 -8.76 18.90 25.95
CA ASP A 883 -10.07 19.48 25.69
C ASP A 883 -10.19 20.92 26.19
N GLU A 884 -9.65 21.22 27.38
CA GLU A 884 -9.58 22.57 27.91
C GLU A 884 -8.80 23.52 26.99
N LEU A 885 -7.69 23.08 26.38
CA LEU A 885 -6.91 23.89 25.43
C LEU A 885 -7.73 24.28 24.20
N PHE A 886 -8.39 23.30 23.56
CA PHE A 886 -9.23 23.56 22.40
C PHE A 886 -10.40 24.49 22.75
N VAL A 887 -11.11 24.19 23.84
CA VAL A 887 -12.24 24.97 24.34
C VAL A 887 -11.80 26.41 24.60
N THR A 888 -10.67 26.61 25.26
CA THR A 888 -10.15 27.95 25.58
C THR A 888 -9.81 28.72 24.31
N THR A 889 -9.02 28.13 23.40
CA THR A 889 -8.57 28.81 22.17
C THR A 889 -9.74 29.18 21.26
N PHE A 890 -10.59 28.22 20.92
CA PHE A 890 -11.62 28.45 19.90
C PHE A 890 -12.85 29.21 20.43
N ASN A 891 -13.20 29.07 21.72
CA ASN A 891 -14.28 29.89 22.28
C ASN A 891 -13.90 31.37 22.32
N ILE A 892 -12.67 31.71 22.70
CA ILE A 892 -12.22 33.11 22.72
C ILE A 892 -12.35 33.72 21.30
N ILE A 893 -11.88 33.02 20.27
CA ILE A 893 -11.98 33.49 18.87
C ILE A 893 -13.44 33.68 18.45
N ARG A 894 -14.30 32.71 18.79
CA ARG A 894 -15.73 32.75 18.46
C ARG A 894 -16.46 33.90 19.17
N ASP A 895 -16.15 34.15 20.43
CA ASP A 895 -16.74 35.22 21.21
C ASP A 895 -16.26 36.58 20.71
N THR A 896 -14.96 36.75 20.42
CA THR A 896 -14.40 37.97 19.82
C THR A 896 -15.02 38.26 18.45
N ALA A 897 -15.21 37.24 17.60
CA ALA A 897 -15.86 37.39 16.29
C ALA A 897 -17.34 37.79 16.42
N LYS A 898 -18.08 37.20 17.36
CA LYS A 898 -19.48 37.57 17.67
C LYS A 898 -19.59 39.00 18.19
N ASP A 899 -18.72 39.39 19.12
CA ASP A 899 -18.72 40.73 19.70
C ASP A 899 -18.37 41.79 18.66
N THR A 900 -17.39 41.52 17.80
CA THR A 900 -17.03 42.39 16.69
C THR A 900 -18.18 42.48 15.67
N GLY A 901 -18.84 41.35 15.39
CA GLY A 901 -20.00 41.29 14.48
C GLY A 901 -21.15 42.14 14.98
N ARG A 902 -21.47 42.08 16.28
CA ARG A 902 -22.49 42.95 16.91
C ARG A 902 -22.14 44.43 16.77
N LYS A 903 -20.89 44.83 17.03
CA LYS A 903 -20.46 46.23 16.87
C LYS A 903 -20.57 46.73 15.43
N ILE A 904 -20.22 45.89 14.45
CA ILE A 904 -20.38 46.23 13.03
C ILE A 904 -21.86 46.34 12.65
N CYS A 905 -22.68 45.40 13.12
CA CYS A 905 -24.13 45.44 12.93
C CYS A 905 -24.74 46.74 13.46
N ASP A 906 -24.42 47.12 14.70
CA ASP A 906 -24.84 48.39 15.31
C ASP A 906 -24.36 49.61 14.52
N LEU A 907 -23.14 49.56 14.00
CA LEU A 907 -22.57 50.61 13.17
C LEU A 907 -23.30 50.74 11.82
N ILE A 908 -23.69 49.62 11.19
CA ILE A 908 -24.47 49.61 9.95
C ILE A 908 -25.81 50.34 10.17
N GLY A 909 -26.59 49.93 11.17
CA GLY A 909 -27.89 50.54 11.45
C GLY A 909 -27.78 52.04 11.70
N THR A 910 -26.79 52.44 12.52
CA THR A 910 -26.55 53.86 12.82
C THR A 910 -26.13 54.64 11.58
N ARG A 911 -25.22 54.08 10.77
CA ARG A 911 -24.72 54.74 9.57
C ARG A 911 -25.85 54.94 8.56
N VAL A 912 -26.69 53.94 8.34
CA VAL A 912 -27.85 54.03 7.45
C VAL A 912 -28.71 55.25 7.82
N VAL A 913 -29.08 55.39 9.11
CA VAL A 913 -30.03 56.43 9.52
C VAL A 913 -29.38 57.80 9.73
N PHE A 914 -28.25 57.84 10.43
CA PHE A 914 -27.61 59.09 10.87
C PHE A 914 -26.54 59.63 9.92
N TRP A 915 -26.17 58.87 8.89
CA TRP A 915 -25.22 59.32 7.86
C TRP A 915 -25.85 59.31 6.47
N ASP A 916 -26.27 58.15 5.97
CA ASP A 916 -26.71 57.99 4.58
C ASP A 916 -28.11 58.60 4.36
N LEU A 917 -29.06 58.32 5.25
CA LEU A 917 -30.42 58.88 5.24
C LEU A 917 -30.52 60.18 6.06
N ARG A 918 -29.41 60.74 6.54
CA ARG A 918 -29.43 61.92 7.40
C ARG A 918 -30.12 63.10 6.75
N ASP A 919 -29.74 63.39 5.51
CA ASP A 919 -30.33 64.50 4.79
C ASP A 919 -31.76 64.16 4.39
N ALA A 920 -32.04 62.98 3.83
CA ALA A 920 -33.38 62.58 3.39
C ALA A 920 -34.40 62.51 4.55
N PHE A 921 -34.11 61.72 5.58
CA PHE A 921 -35.03 61.43 6.70
C PHE A 921 -34.89 62.42 7.87
N LEU A 922 -33.72 62.48 8.53
CA LEU A 922 -33.56 63.21 9.80
C LEU A 922 -33.79 64.72 9.68
N PHE A 923 -33.43 65.36 8.56
CA PHE A 923 -33.56 66.81 8.39
C PHE A 923 -34.85 67.29 7.70
N HIS A 924 -35.67 66.37 7.16
CA HIS A 924 -36.94 66.73 6.51
C HIS A 924 -38.18 66.28 7.26
N LEU A 925 -38.13 65.16 8.00
CA LEU A 925 -39.30 64.67 8.74
C LEU A 925 -39.87 65.78 9.65
N TYR A 926 -41.16 66.08 9.49
CA TYR A 926 -41.92 67.10 10.22
C TYR A 926 -41.39 68.53 10.16
N ARG A 927 -40.51 68.85 9.22
CA ARG A 927 -39.99 70.21 9.08
C ARG A 927 -41.12 71.16 8.67
N ASP A 928 -41.23 72.29 9.38
CA ASP A 928 -42.22 73.35 9.21
C ASP A 928 -43.66 72.95 9.60
N ASN A 929 -44.19 71.82 9.11
CA ASN A 929 -45.46 71.24 9.57
C ASN A 929 -45.49 69.70 9.39
N VAL A 930 -46.33 69.02 10.17
CA VAL A 930 -46.44 67.55 10.15
C VAL A 930 -47.19 67.04 8.90
N GLU A 931 -48.23 67.75 8.46
CA GLU A 931 -49.08 67.32 7.34
C GLU A 931 -48.34 67.20 5.99
N SER A 932 -47.38 68.08 5.72
CA SER A 932 -46.64 68.12 4.44
C SER A 932 -45.33 67.33 4.45
N ALA A 933 -44.83 66.94 5.63
CA ALA A 933 -43.55 66.27 5.81
C ALA A 933 -43.72 64.94 6.60
N ARG A 934 -44.70 64.14 6.16
CA ARG A 934 -45.05 62.81 6.73
C ARG A 934 -43.96 61.77 6.49
N LEU A 935 -43.93 60.74 7.33
CA LEU A 935 -42.99 59.61 7.23
C LEU A 935 -43.09 58.86 5.89
N GLU A 936 -44.30 58.74 5.33
CA GLU A 936 -44.58 58.01 4.08
C GLU A 936 -43.63 58.42 2.93
N ASN A 937 -43.27 59.70 2.86
CA ASN A 937 -42.39 60.25 1.83
C ASN A 937 -40.95 59.70 1.86
N PHE A 938 -40.52 59.08 2.97
CA PHE A 938 -39.16 58.59 3.18
C PHE A 938 -39.09 57.06 3.20
N LEU A 939 -40.22 56.35 3.19
CA LEU A 939 -40.25 54.89 3.23
C LEU A 939 -39.56 54.26 2.01
N THR A 940 -39.65 54.90 0.83
CA THR A 940 -38.92 54.46 -0.37
C THR A 940 -37.41 54.55 -0.21
N ASP A 941 -36.92 55.55 0.54
CA ASP A 941 -35.48 55.68 0.81
C ASP A 941 -35.01 54.57 1.77
N PHE A 942 -35.81 54.20 2.76
CA PHE A 942 -35.55 53.05 3.62
C PHE A 942 -35.56 51.73 2.83
N ASP A 943 -36.54 51.54 1.94
CA ASP A 943 -36.71 50.34 1.12
C ASP A 943 -35.47 50.11 0.23
N THR A 944 -35.05 51.14 -0.52
CA THR A 944 -33.86 51.06 -1.37
C THR A 944 -32.58 50.75 -0.60
N VAL A 945 -32.41 51.28 0.62
CA VAL A 945 -31.24 50.98 1.46
C VAL A 945 -31.31 49.57 2.02
N LEU A 946 -32.47 49.13 2.50
CA LEU A 946 -32.67 47.78 3.03
C LEU A 946 -32.48 46.72 1.94
N ASP A 947 -32.97 46.95 0.71
CA ASP A 947 -32.73 46.09 -0.44
C ASP A 947 -31.24 45.94 -0.75
N ASN A 948 -30.51 47.07 -0.77
CA ASN A 948 -29.07 47.06 -0.99
C ASN A 948 -28.30 46.33 0.13
N VAL A 949 -28.68 46.55 1.39
CA VAL A 949 -28.05 45.90 2.54
C VAL A 949 -28.34 44.40 2.54
N CYS A 950 -29.62 44.01 2.45
CA CYS A 950 -30.06 42.61 2.45
C CYS A 950 -29.50 41.84 1.24
N GLY A 951 -29.34 42.50 0.09
CA GLY A 951 -28.69 41.92 -1.08
C GLY A 951 -27.20 41.60 -0.91
N LEU A 952 -26.52 42.21 0.07
CA LEU A 952 -25.09 42.05 0.30
C LEU A 952 -24.74 41.18 1.51
N ILE A 953 -25.62 41.04 2.50
CA ILE A 953 -25.36 40.25 3.71
C ILE A 953 -25.77 38.77 3.56
N ASP A 954 -25.28 37.90 4.45
CA ASP A 954 -25.71 36.51 4.59
C ASP A 954 -27.06 36.43 5.32
N ASP A 955 -27.95 35.52 4.90
CA ASP A 955 -29.30 35.37 5.44
C ASP A 955 -29.32 35.15 6.97
N SER A 956 -28.28 34.52 7.53
CA SER A 956 -28.20 34.25 8.97
C SER A 956 -28.00 35.50 9.83
N VAL A 957 -27.56 36.63 9.24
CA VAL A 957 -27.41 37.91 9.95
C VAL A 957 -28.44 38.95 9.51
N ARG A 958 -29.31 38.62 8.55
CA ARG A 958 -30.36 39.51 8.02
C ARG A 958 -31.18 40.15 9.14
N ASP A 959 -31.78 39.34 10.00
CA ASP A 959 -32.67 39.84 11.05
C ASP A 959 -31.94 40.73 12.05
N LEU A 960 -30.67 40.44 12.34
CA LEU A 960 -29.84 41.25 13.23
C LEU A 960 -29.58 42.64 12.63
N VAL A 961 -29.24 42.68 11.33
CA VAL A 961 -28.97 43.95 10.63
C VAL A 961 -30.24 44.76 10.46
N VAL A 962 -31.34 44.14 10.03
CA VAL A 962 -32.65 44.81 9.88
C VAL A 962 -33.14 45.33 11.23
N LEU A 963 -32.96 44.56 12.31
CA LEU A 963 -33.27 45.02 13.67
C LEU A 963 -32.43 46.24 14.06
N SER A 964 -31.14 46.24 13.75
CA SER A 964 -30.26 47.38 14.03
C SER A 964 -30.67 48.64 13.26
N VAL A 965 -31.05 48.50 11.98
CA VAL A 965 -31.60 49.59 11.17
C VAL A 965 -32.93 50.08 11.76
N TYR A 966 -33.81 49.17 12.19
CA TYR A 966 -35.08 49.52 12.83
C TYR A 966 -34.88 50.30 14.14
N GLN A 967 -33.98 49.80 15.01
CA GLN A 967 -33.60 50.48 16.24
C GLN A 967 -33.03 51.87 15.97
N ALA A 968 -32.12 52.00 15.00
CA ALA A 968 -31.59 53.30 14.58
C ALA A 968 -32.68 54.21 13.98
N SER A 969 -33.69 53.65 13.31
CA SER A 969 -34.81 54.40 12.74
C SER A 969 -35.72 54.95 13.82
N LEU A 970 -35.98 54.16 14.87
CA LEU A 970 -36.69 54.62 16.08
C LEU A 970 -35.87 55.67 16.84
N GLU A 971 -34.56 55.48 16.98
CA GLU A 971 -33.65 56.48 17.55
C GLU A 971 -33.72 57.79 16.75
N GLY A 972 -33.70 57.71 15.41
CA GLY A 972 -33.81 58.87 14.53
C GLY A 972 -35.18 59.55 14.59
N PHE A 973 -36.26 58.78 14.66
CA PHE A 973 -37.61 59.28 14.87
C PHE A 973 -37.73 60.07 16.18
N VAL A 974 -37.21 59.50 17.28
CA VAL A 974 -37.18 60.18 18.59
C VAL A 974 -36.27 61.41 18.55
N TRP A 975 -35.13 61.36 17.86
CA TRP A 975 -34.25 62.51 17.69
C TRP A 975 -34.99 63.67 16.99
N VAL A 976 -35.79 63.39 15.96
CA VAL A 976 -36.63 64.41 15.29
C VAL A 976 -37.65 65.04 16.25
N LEU A 977 -38.22 64.25 17.16
CA LEU A 977 -39.21 64.74 18.14
C LEU A 977 -38.60 65.58 19.26
N LEU A 978 -37.39 65.24 19.72
CA LEU A 978 -36.79 65.81 20.93
C LEU A 978 -35.65 66.80 20.66
N ASP A 979 -34.85 66.54 19.62
CA ASP A 979 -33.66 67.31 19.23
C ASP A 979 -33.78 67.78 17.76
N GLY A 980 -35.01 67.93 17.25
CA GLY A 980 -35.27 68.28 15.85
C GLY A 980 -35.09 69.76 15.50
N GLY A 981 -34.77 70.62 16.47
CA GLY A 981 -34.48 72.04 16.27
C GLY A 981 -35.71 72.95 16.05
N PRO A 982 -35.48 74.27 15.89
CA PRO A 982 -36.52 75.30 15.99
C PRO A 982 -37.54 75.32 14.83
N CYS A 983 -37.40 74.46 13.83
CA CYS A 983 -38.34 74.36 12.70
C CYS A 983 -39.47 73.34 12.95
N ARG A 984 -39.49 72.70 14.12
CA ARG A 984 -40.44 71.64 14.46
C ARG A 984 -41.18 72.00 15.75
N ALA A 985 -42.48 72.23 15.63
CA ALA A 985 -43.36 72.48 16.76
C ALA A 985 -44.70 71.76 16.54
N PHE A 986 -45.12 70.96 17.51
CA PHE A 986 -46.23 70.01 17.40
C PHE A 986 -47.44 70.47 18.22
N SER A 987 -48.59 70.54 17.57
CA SER A 987 -49.88 70.77 18.22
C SER A 987 -50.53 69.45 18.66
N ASP A 988 -51.57 69.54 19.49
CA ASP A 988 -52.28 68.33 19.94
C ASP A 988 -52.94 67.58 18.76
N SER A 989 -53.35 68.27 17.69
CA SER A 989 -53.87 67.64 16.46
C SER A 989 -52.80 66.88 15.67
N ASP A 990 -51.53 67.30 15.75
CA ASP A 990 -50.42 66.62 15.07
C ASP A 990 -50.10 65.27 15.71
N SER A 991 -50.47 65.06 16.98
CA SER A 991 -50.19 63.81 17.71
C SER A 991 -50.78 62.57 17.04
N ILE A 992 -51.97 62.69 16.45
CA ILE A 992 -52.64 61.60 15.73
C ILE A 992 -51.85 61.22 14.47
N LEU A 993 -51.42 62.21 13.69
CA LEU A 993 -50.63 61.98 12.48
C LEU A 993 -49.25 61.37 12.79
N MET A 994 -48.64 61.78 13.91
CA MET A 994 -47.37 61.20 14.36
C MET A 994 -47.53 59.75 14.88
N GLU A 995 -48.66 59.41 15.51
CA GLU A 995 -48.99 58.04 15.90
C GLU A 995 -49.22 57.14 14.69
N GLU A 996 -49.94 57.62 13.67
CA GLU A 996 -50.09 56.94 12.38
C GLU A 996 -48.72 56.70 11.72
N ASP A 997 -47.83 57.68 11.72
CA ASP A 997 -46.49 57.57 11.15
C ASP A 997 -45.64 56.52 11.90
N LEU A 998 -45.71 56.47 13.24
CA LEU A 998 -45.02 55.40 13.99
C LEU A 998 -45.60 54.02 13.65
N MET A 999 -46.92 53.90 13.45
CA MET A 999 -47.53 52.65 13.00
C MET A 999 -47.08 52.24 11.59
N MET A 1000 -46.97 53.18 10.66
CA MET A 1000 -46.41 52.93 9.34
C MET A 1000 -44.96 52.42 9.41
N LEU A 1001 -44.12 53.02 10.28
CA LEU A 1001 -42.76 52.55 10.49
C LEU A 1001 -42.73 51.09 11.00
N LYS A 1002 -43.61 50.74 11.94
CA LYS A 1002 -43.69 49.38 12.47
C LYS A 1002 -44.11 48.38 11.39
N GLU A 1003 -45.20 48.66 10.68
CA GLU A 1003 -45.72 47.75 9.65
C GLU A 1003 -44.72 47.59 8.49
N PHE A 1004 -43.97 48.66 8.14
CA PHE A 1004 -42.89 48.60 7.16
C PHE A 1004 -41.80 47.57 7.52
N PHE A 1005 -41.33 47.56 8.77
CA PHE A 1005 -40.31 46.58 9.21
C PHE A 1005 -40.88 45.18 9.52
N ILE A 1006 -42.19 45.05 9.71
CA ILE A 1006 -42.87 43.73 9.77
C ILE A 1006 -43.00 43.13 8.37
N ALA A 1007 -43.22 43.98 7.35
CA ALA A 1007 -43.30 43.62 5.94
C ALA A 1007 -44.23 42.42 5.68
N ASP A 1008 -45.48 42.49 6.14
CA ASP A 1008 -46.50 41.42 6.02
C ASP A 1008 -46.04 40.03 6.53
N GLY A 1009 -45.04 39.99 7.41
CA GLY A 1009 -44.47 38.76 7.99
C GLY A 1009 -43.20 38.25 7.30
N GLU A 1010 -42.73 38.91 6.23
CA GLU A 1010 -41.45 38.59 5.58
C GLU A 1010 -40.24 39.28 6.26
N GLY A 1011 -40.50 40.32 7.06
CA GLY A 1011 -39.52 41.11 7.81
C GLY A 1011 -39.27 40.63 9.24
N LEU A 1012 -39.23 41.57 10.20
CA LEU A 1012 -38.96 41.28 11.61
C LEU A 1012 -40.20 40.70 12.35
N PRO A 1013 -40.00 39.86 13.38
CA PRO A 1013 -41.10 39.37 14.20
C PRO A 1013 -41.88 40.51 14.89
N ARG A 1014 -43.22 40.50 14.76
CA ARG A 1014 -44.10 41.54 15.32
C ARG A 1014 -43.87 41.78 16.82
N SER A 1015 -43.61 40.73 17.59
CA SER A 1015 -43.33 40.86 19.03
C SER A 1015 -42.06 41.66 19.34
N LEU A 1016 -41.03 41.54 18.49
CA LEU A 1016 -39.76 42.25 18.63
C LEU A 1016 -39.92 43.71 18.22
N VAL A 1017 -40.60 43.97 17.09
CA VAL A 1017 -40.92 45.32 16.61
C VAL A 1017 -41.69 46.11 17.66
N GLU A 1018 -42.76 45.53 18.21
CA GLU A 1018 -43.55 46.16 19.27
C GLU A 1018 -42.77 46.36 20.57
N GLN A 1019 -41.78 45.51 20.86
CA GLN A 1019 -40.95 45.67 22.05
C GLN A 1019 -40.02 46.88 21.93
N GLU A 1020 -39.32 47.02 20.81
CA GLU A 1020 -38.36 48.11 20.58
C GLU A 1020 -39.06 49.47 20.43
N ALA A 1021 -40.25 49.51 19.84
CA ALA A 1021 -41.02 50.75 19.64
C ALA A 1021 -41.52 51.42 20.94
N LYS A 1022 -41.60 50.68 22.06
CA LYS A 1022 -42.22 51.15 23.31
C LYS A 1022 -41.69 52.48 23.82
N PHE A 1023 -40.41 52.77 23.58
CA PHE A 1023 -39.85 54.05 24.00
C PHE A 1023 -40.37 55.20 23.14
N ALA A 1024 -40.37 55.05 21.81
CA ALA A 1024 -40.90 56.05 20.89
C ALA A 1024 -42.39 56.32 21.13
N GLU A 1025 -43.19 55.27 21.38
CA GLU A 1025 -44.60 55.40 21.75
C GLU A 1025 -44.79 56.24 23.00
N ARG A 1026 -43.97 56.04 24.03
CA ARG A 1026 -44.05 56.81 25.27
C ARG A 1026 -43.71 58.28 25.04
N ILE A 1027 -42.71 58.58 24.21
CA ILE A 1027 -42.39 59.98 23.87
C ILE A 1027 -43.56 60.64 23.14
N LEU A 1028 -44.20 59.95 22.19
CA LEU A 1028 -45.37 60.45 21.50
C LEU A 1028 -46.55 60.71 22.45
N GLN A 1029 -46.83 59.79 23.38
CA GLN A 1029 -47.85 59.98 24.42
C GLN A 1029 -47.60 61.22 25.28
N MET A 1030 -46.36 61.65 25.47
CA MET A 1030 -46.07 62.90 26.20
C MET A 1030 -46.49 64.15 25.43
N PHE A 1031 -46.48 64.12 24.10
CA PHE A 1031 -46.95 65.24 23.27
C PHE A 1031 -48.48 65.36 23.27
N SER A 1032 -49.22 64.30 23.58
CA SER A 1032 -50.70 64.31 23.68
C SER A 1032 -51.23 64.70 25.07
N LEU A 1033 -50.36 64.79 26.08
CA LEU A 1033 -50.71 65.32 27.41
C LEU A 1033 -50.92 66.83 27.39
N GLN A 1034 -51.78 67.32 28.29
CA GLN A 1034 -51.93 68.75 28.56
C GLN A 1034 -50.63 69.34 29.09
N THR A 1035 -50.28 70.55 28.65
CA THR A 1035 -49.02 71.23 28.98
C THR A 1035 -48.80 71.32 30.49
N GLU A 1036 -49.84 71.60 31.28
CA GLU A 1036 -49.78 71.71 32.74
C GLU A 1036 -49.35 70.39 33.38
N THR A 1037 -49.81 69.25 32.84
CA THR A 1037 -49.44 67.92 33.31
C THR A 1037 -47.96 67.63 33.04
N VAL A 1038 -47.47 67.98 31.85
CA VAL A 1038 -46.05 67.83 31.48
C VAL A 1038 -45.15 68.71 32.35
N ILE A 1039 -45.57 69.95 32.64
CA ILE A 1039 -44.88 70.85 33.57
C ILE A 1039 -44.85 70.26 34.99
N GLN A 1040 -45.97 69.72 35.47
CA GLN A 1040 -46.03 69.11 36.81
C GLN A 1040 -45.10 67.88 36.90
N MET A 1041 -45.11 67.02 35.88
CA MET A 1041 -44.18 65.89 35.77
C MET A 1041 -42.72 66.36 35.80
N LEU A 1042 -42.41 67.46 35.09
CA LEU A 1042 -41.06 68.04 35.08
C LEU A 1042 -40.63 68.55 36.45
N MET A 1043 -41.53 69.23 37.16
CA MET A 1043 -41.26 69.72 38.51
C MET A 1043 -41.02 68.56 39.48
N THR A 1044 -41.83 67.49 39.42
CA THR A 1044 -41.63 66.29 40.25
C THR A 1044 -40.32 65.57 39.93
N ALA A 1045 -39.99 65.37 38.66
CA ALA A 1045 -38.71 64.76 38.25
C ALA A 1045 -37.50 65.58 38.71
N SER A 1046 -37.60 66.90 38.59
CA SER A 1046 -36.62 67.89 39.02
C SER A 1046 -36.38 67.90 40.54
N GLU A 1047 -37.44 67.70 41.34
CA GLU A 1047 -37.36 67.58 42.80
C GLU A 1047 -36.68 66.27 43.22
N ILE A 1048 -36.99 65.16 42.57
CA ILE A 1048 -36.37 63.84 42.82
C ILE A 1048 -34.86 63.90 42.57
N ILE A 1049 -34.43 64.53 41.45
CA ILE A 1049 -33.01 64.75 41.12
C ILE A 1049 -32.33 65.62 42.21
N SER A 1050 -33.03 66.61 42.75
CA SER A 1050 -32.49 67.51 43.80
C SER A 1050 -32.31 66.81 45.14
N MET A 1051 -33.15 65.80 45.45
CA MET A 1051 -33.10 65.01 46.67
C MET A 1051 -31.98 63.94 46.67
N GLY A 1052 -31.36 63.65 45.53
CA GLY A 1052 -30.19 62.77 45.43
C GLY A 1052 -30.46 61.28 45.69
N LEU A 1053 -31.69 60.81 45.42
CA LEU A 1053 -32.11 59.42 45.58
C LEU A 1053 -31.71 58.47 44.42
N ASP A 1054 -30.92 58.94 43.46
CA ASP A 1054 -30.41 58.10 42.36
C ASP A 1054 -29.18 57.29 42.78
N SER A 1055 -29.42 56.16 43.44
CA SER A 1055 -28.44 55.07 43.50
C SER A 1055 -28.90 53.91 42.63
N ASN A 1056 -28.20 53.72 41.51
CA ASN A 1056 -28.06 52.48 40.72
C ASN A 1056 -28.82 51.26 41.27
N LYS A 1057 -29.93 50.90 40.63
CA LYS A 1057 -30.44 49.54 40.33
C LYS A 1057 -31.95 49.64 40.15
N HIS A 1058 -32.43 49.84 38.93
CA HIS A 1058 -33.62 49.20 38.36
C HIS A 1058 -33.71 49.55 36.87
N ASP A 1059 -33.53 48.53 36.03
CA ASP A 1059 -33.38 48.58 34.56
C ASP A 1059 -34.73 48.73 33.82
N HIS A 1060 -35.67 49.50 34.37
CA HIS A 1060 -36.95 49.79 33.71
C HIS A 1060 -37.36 51.24 33.91
N LEU A 1061 -37.46 51.98 32.80
CA LEU A 1061 -38.61 52.89 32.58
C LEU A 1061 -38.85 54.00 33.64
N HIS A 1062 -37.90 54.92 33.87
CA HIS A 1062 -38.32 56.18 34.49
C HIS A 1062 -38.98 57.09 33.45
N LEU A 1063 -40.32 57.08 33.48
CA LEU A 1063 -41.21 58.04 32.85
C LEU A 1063 -40.73 59.47 33.17
N GLY A 1064 -40.34 60.25 32.15
CA GLY A 1064 -40.09 61.68 32.33
C GLY A 1064 -38.80 62.04 33.07
N ASP A 1065 -37.64 61.68 32.52
CA ASP A 1065 -36.41 62.41 32.87
C ASP A 1065 -36.63 63.91 32.56
N ALA A 1066 -36.22 64.78 33.48
CA ALA A 1066 -36.39 66.22 33.39
C ALA A 1066 -35.82 66.77 32.06
N HIS A 1067 -34.74 66.17 31.55
CA HIS A 1067 -34.16 66.54 30.25
C HIS A 1067 -35.03 66.19 29.04
N THR A 1068 -35.79 65.10 29.11
CA THR A 1068 -36.73 64.70 28.05
C THR A 1068 -37.97 65.59 28.08
N LEU A 1069 -38.52 65.82 29.28
CA LEU A 1069 -39.69 66.68 29.49
C LEU A 1069 -39.46 68.13 29.04
N VAL A 1070 -38.28 68.71 29.32
CA VAL A 1070 -37.93 70.04 28.81
C VAL A 1070 -37.91 70.08 27.29
N ARG A 1071 -37.34 69.05 26.63
CA ARG A 1071 -37.31 68.96 25.16
C ARG A 1071 -38.71 68.82 24.55
N VAL A 1072 -39.57 68.00 25.16
CA VAL A 1072 -40.98 67.90 24.77
C VAL A 1072 -41.66 69.27 24.87
N LEU A 1073 -41.47 70.02 25.97
CA LEU A 1073 -42.02 71.37 26.11
C LEU A 1073 -41.45 72.37 25.09
N CYS A 1074 -40.18 72.24 24.68
CA CYS A 1074 -39.57 73.09 23.66
C CYS A 1074 -40.26 72.92 22.30
N HIS A 1075 -40.65 71.69 21.97
CA HIS A 1075 -41.31 71.32 20.72
C HIS A 1075 -42.84 71.34 20.79
N LYS A 1076 -43.46 71.56 21.95
CA LYS A 1076 -44.94 71.66 22.05
C LYS A 1076 -45.40 73.05 21.60
N LYS A 1077 -46.33 73.09 20.63
CA LYS A 1077 -46.91 74.30 20.03
C LYS A 1077 -47.96 74.94 20.96
N ASP A 1078 -47.53 75.35 22.14
CA ASP A 1078 -48.40 75.85 23.20
C ASP A 1078 -47.84 77.12 23.88
N ARG A 1079 -48.72 78.06 24.23
CA ARG A 1079 -48.32 79.35 24.81
C ARG A 1079 -47.88 79.23 26.27
N GLU A 1080 -48.51 78.34 27.05
CA GLU A 1080 -48.14 78.12 28.44
C GLU A 1080 -46.78 77.40 28.54
N ALA A 1081 -46.50 76.46 27.62
CA ALA A 1081 -45.18 75.82 27.50
C ALA A 1081 -44.07 76.86 27.24
N SER A 1082 -44.27 77.75 26.26
CA SER A 1082 -43.31 78.81 25.92
C SER A 1082 -43.09 79.79 27.09
N LYS A 1083 -44.17 80.18 27.78
CA LYS A 1083 -44.11 81.06 28.95
C LYS A 1083 -43.33 80.43 30.10
N PHE A 1084 -43.60 79.16 30.40
CA PHE A 1084 -42.87 78.41 31.42
C PHE A 1084 -41.37 78.32 31.09
N LEU A 1085 -41.01 77.94 29.86
CA LEU A 1085 -39.61 77.84 29.42
C LEU A 1085 -38.90 79.20 29.43
N LYS A 1086 -39.60 80.29 29.10
CA LYS A 1086 -39.06 81.66 29.19
C LYS A 1086 -38.71 82.03 30.64
N VAL A 1087 -39.59 81.72 31.59
CA VAL A 1087 -39.43 82.12 33.00
C VAL A 1087 -38.39 81.26 33.71
N GLN A 1088 -38.49 79.94 33.57
CA GLN A 1088 -37.66 79.00 34.35
C GLN A 1088 -36.30 78.71 33.71
N TYR A 1089 -36.21 78.72 32.38
CA TYR A 1089 -34.99 78.31 31.66
C TYR A 1089 -34.38 79.42 30.78
N GLN A 1090 -35.06 80.57 30.62
CA GLN A 1090 -34.58 81.71 29.83
C GLN A 1090 -34.21 81.38 28.37
N LEU A 1091 -34.95 80.44 27.75
CA LEU A 1091 -34.67 79.98 26.39
C LEU A 1091 -35.05 81.04 25.32
N PRO A 1092 -34.26 81.16 24.23
CA PRO A 1092 -34.53 82.08 23.12
C PRO A 1092 -35.75 81.65 22.29
N MET A 1093 -36.35 82.60 21.56
CA MET A 1093 -37.49 82.32 20.68
C MET A 1093 -37.04 81.54 19.44
N SER A 1094 -37.87 80.62 18.96
CA SER A 1094 -37.64 79.88 17.70
C SER A 1094 -37.53 80.79 16.45
N SER A 1095 -38.03 82.03 16.53
CA SER A 1095 -37.93 83.06 15.49
C SER A 1095 -36.67 83.91 15.55
N ASP A 1096 -35.98 83.95 16.68
CA ASP A 1096 -34.75 84.76 16.88
C ASP A 1096 -33.49 84.01 16.44
N TYR A 1097 -33.67 82.79 15.93
CA TYR A 1097 -32.58 81.91 15.50
C TYR A 1097 -32.39 82.04 13.99
N ASP A 1098 -31.43 82.89 13.59
CA ASP A 1098 -30.94 83.06 12.21
C ASP A 1098 -29.54 82.43 12.07
N ASP A 1099 -29.38 81.47 11.15
CA ASP A 1099 -28.14 80.73 10.84
C ASP A 1099 -27.09 81.55 10.07
N ALA A 1100 -26.88 82.83 10.39
CA ALA A 1100 -25.85 83.65 9.74
C ALA A 1100 -24.58 83.75 10.61
N PRO A 1101 -23.38 83.43 10.08
CA PRO A 1101 -22.15 83.49 10.86
C PRO A 1101 -21.72 84.95 11.06
N SER A 1102 -22.07 85.57 12.19
CA SER A 1102 -21.49 86.86 12.54
C SER A 1102 -20.06 86.67 13.04
N ARG A 1103 -19.07 86.90 12.17
CA ARG A 1103 -17.75 87.33 12.61
C ARG A 1103 -17.91 88.68 13.32
N ASP A 1104 -17.27 88.78 14.48
CA ASP A 1104 -17.11 89.94 15.37
C ASP A 1104 -18.25 90.23 16.37
N SER A 1105 -18.04 89.92 17.65
CA SER A 1105 -17.59 90.94 18.62
C SER A 1105 -17.53 90.41 20.07
N THR A 1106 -16.57 90.97 20.78
CA THR A 1106 -16.21 90.81 22.18
C THR A 1106 -17.29 91.21 23.20
N SER A 1107 -17.19 90.56 24.38
CA SER A 1107 -17.66 90.97 25.71
C SER A 1107 -19.16 90.86 26.04
N ARG A 1108 -19.51 89.81 26.81
CA ARG A 1108 -20.47 89.85 27.93
C ARG A 1108 -20.26 88.62 28.85
N SER A 1109 -20.65 88.78 30.12
CA SER A 1109 -20.24 88.06 31.35
C SER A 1109 -20.33 86.50 31.36
N PRO A 1110 -19.57 85.82 32.23
CA PRO A 1110 -19.45 84.35 32.28
C PRO A 1110 -20.59 83.64 33.04
N LEU A 1111 -21.83 84.14 32.96
CA LEU A 1111 -22.96 83.61 33.76
C LEU A 1111 -23.96 82.76 32.96
N ILE A 1112 -23.74 82.55 31.66
CA ILE A 1112 -24.70 81.86 30.77
C ILE A 1112 -24.08 80.63 30.05
N SER A 1113 -22.78 80.35 30.22
CA SER A 1113 -22.09 79.34 29.41
C SER A 1113 -22.37 77.87 29.77
N ASP A 1114 -22.84 77.55 30.98
CA ASP A 1114 -22.89 76.15 31.44
C ASP A 1114 -24.17 75.38 31.10
N VAL A 1115 -25.24 76.07 30.67
CA VAL A 1115 -26.49 75.42 30.21
C VAL A 1115 -26.47 75.22 28.70
N LEU A 1116 -25.86 76.16 27.96
CA LEU A 1116 -25.74 76.09 26.50
C LEU A 1116 -24.59 75.18 26.02
N LYS A 1117 -23.57 74.90 26.84
CA LYS A 1117 -22.46 73.99 26.48
C LYS A 1117 -22.71 72.51 26.80
N ARG A 1118 -23.90 72.13 27.28
CA ARG A 1118 -24.25 70.75 27.65
C ARG A 1118 -25.48 70.22 26.92
N SER A 1119 -25.65 70.60 25.65
CA SER A 1119 -26.51 69.90 24.70
C SER A 1119 -25.88 68.56 24.29
N THR A 1120 -25.69 67.65 25.25
CA THR A 1120 -25.52 66.23 24.91
C THR A 1120 -26.90 65.72 24.48
N SER A 1121 -27.00 65.33 23.21
CA SER A 1121 -28.06 64.46 22.71
C SER A 1121 -28.24 63.28 23.66
N ILE A 1122 -29.44 62.69 23.67
CA ILE A 1122 -29.74 61.50 24.47
C ILE A 1122 -28.86 60.36 23.92
N HIS A 1123 -27.62 60.25 24.40
CA HIS A 1123 -26.74 59.13 24.08
C HIS A 1123 -27.26 57.92 24.84
N TRP A 1124 -27.84 56.97 24.11
CA TRP A 1124 -28.18 55.65 24.60
C TRP A 1124 -26.90 54.84 24.84
N THR A 1125 -26.13 55.17 25.90
CA THR A 1125 -25.10 54.27 26.45
C THR A 1125 -24.99 54.39 27.98
N LYS A 1126 -24.81 53.24 28.64
CA LYS A 1126 -24.93 53.01 30.09
C LYS A 1126 -23.87 53.66 31.00
N LYS A 1127 -23.05 54.61 30.56
CA LYS A 1127 -21.99 55.20 31.41
C LYS A 1127 -21.77 56.69 31.16
N GLY A 1128 -22.19 57.52 32.12
CA GLY A 1128 -21.94 58.97 32.13
C GLY A 1128 -22.11 59.62 33.51
N GLN A 1129 -21.60 59.00 34.58
CA GLN A 1129 -21.61 59.61 35.91
C GLN A 1129 -20.43 60.57 36.10
N SER A 1130 -20.57 61.84 35.70
CA SER A 1130 -19.71 62.92 36.24
C SER A 1130 -20.28 64.35 36.18
N GLY A 1131 -21.48 64.57 35.63
CA GLY A 1131 -22.11 65.90 35.53
C GLY A 1131 -22.95 66.38 36.74
N LEU A 1132 -23.19 65.52 37.73
CA LEU A 1132 -24.26 65.61 38.73
C LEU A 1132 -24.11 66.69 39.83
N LYS A 1133 -23.03 67.49 39.84
CA LYS A 1133 -22.82 68.53 40.88
C LYS A 1133 -23.32 69.94 40.52
N SER A 1134 -23.46 70.27 39.23
CA SER A 1134 -23.80 71.65 38.81
C SER A 1134 -25.32 71.89 38.69
N MET A 1135 -26.09 70.90 38.23
CA MET A 1135 -27.56 70.95 38.16
C MET A 1135 -28.24 70.98 39.54
N LYS A 1136 -27.64 70.31 40.53
CA LYS A 1136 -28.14 70.26 41.92
C LYS A 1136 -28.29 71.65 42.55
N LYS A 1137 -27.44 72.62 42.16
CA LYS A 1137 -27.51 74.01 42.66
C LYS A 1137 -28.56 74.88 41.96
N LYS A 1138 -28.83 74.66 40.68
CA LYS A 1138 -29.83 75.47 39.93
C LYS A 1138 -31.26 75.00 40.23
N LEU A 1139 -31.47 73.71 40.37
CA LEU A 1139 -32.75 73.15 40.80
C LEU A 1139 -33.09 73.57 42.23
N GLN A 1140 -32.13 73.52 43.18
CA GLN A 1140 -32.32 74.09 44.52
C GLN A 1140 -32.66 75.58 44.54
N GLY A 1141 -32.27 76.35 43.51
CA GLY A 1141 -32.62 77.77 43.39
C GLY A 1141 -34.09 77.98 43.02
N ALA A 1142 -34.58 77.28 41.99
CA ALA A 1142 -35.95 77.43 41.50
C ALA A 1142 -37.00 76.87 42.49
N THR A 1143 -36.72 75.77 43.20
CA THR A 1143 -37.63 75.24 44.22
C THR A 1143 -37.75 76.16 45.44
N ASN A 1144 -36.70 76.93 45.76
CA ASN A 1144 -36.71 77.88 46.88
C ASN A 1144 -37.45 79.19 46.54
N GLU A 1145 -37.45 79.65 45.28
CA GLU A 1145 -38.21 80.82 44.87
C GLU A 1145 -39.72 80.55 44.81
N ILE A 1146 -40.15 79.36 44.36
CA ILE A 1146 -41.57 79.00 44.31
C ILE A 1146 -42.14 78.79 45.72
N ARG A 1147 -41.35 78.25 46.65
CA ARG A 1147 -41.77 78.08 48.06
C ARG A 1147 -41.93 79.42 48.81
N ASN A 1148 -41.36 80.51 48.30
CA ASN A 1148 -41.47 81.86 48.88
C ASN A 1148 -42.59 82.72 48.27
N VAL A 1149 -43.23 82.29 47.18
CA VAL A 1149 -44.36 83.02 46.56
C VAL A 1149 -45.72 82.42 46.95
N ALA A 1150 -45.74 81.25 47.60
CA ALA A 1150 -46.95 80.62 48.15
C ALA A 1150 -47.02 80.67 49.70
N ARG A 1151 -46.59 81.79 50.29
CA ARG A 1151 -46.94 82.19 51.66
C ARG A 1151 -47.55 83.57 51.68
#